data_AF-A0A6C0ECJ3-F1
#
_entry.id   AF-A0A6C0ECJ3-F1
#
_cell.length_a   1.000
_cell.length_b   1.000
_cell.length_c   1.000
_cell.angle_alpha   90.00
_cell.angle_beta   90.00
_cell.angle_gamma   90.00
#
_symmetry.space_group_name_H-M   'P 1'
#
loop_
_entity.id
_entity.type
_entity.pdbx_description
1 polymer ?
#
loop_
_entity_poly.entity_id
_entity_poly.type
_entity_poly.pdbx_seq_one_letter_code
_entity_poly.pdbx_strand_id
1 'polypeptide(L)'
;MKSHEDIVINKLIDKNNIIENLTNNDCKCTIINKINNYFDNYLNRNNKIIIFELINQFIYFQNNCCQIPNNNKDLLSTEIVNNLNDLIKNFLIDRRNSIRILIKKNNYNFYNLNKFIKEFLIKIDYINDILKLKYLDDSHTLNNTLSGESLKINNITNFSIEYLSQFIISDSVILLFIENQIILFSKNNNKEIEIFFSLIKKICYYDNKKLYNYIIKILCNILNKEIIIQNSNPLPNNLKNINKLNTDIIYYDKIIKYFKYIKNDLIYNIIPNIFNNFINIFKFNSLYEIEYVTNNISSELKNIFANKYDNKDLLKNMLITEICFLIKKTFSFEIINNENSEQGSIDELNIMIITLINILNNTNLLLDNYLNMNNNLIINEMNQFINNDILLNAIYNRINLLIINNDINEIYKLLSFVIKIKDKDIIINKYKEFLTKRLLFNYSKFYPHFPELIDYITIEEKIFNSIKTKFHNKSIYKIGKMIDDIRNSIIHNIELELKNYEIINDKFLDNINNICIVNLSYEIWNINYSDYIIGNKILNDYKNTSNILIQYILKYNNIYSSEYDNKRFLNWYLHYGEVDITYLNQNLIMLPIQYMVLEMFTNQNEISLDIIYSSYFFENYPTQFKKDIINSLIRSKLFNIKNNNLILATNGIFVQNLVMLFTHESEFMSNKKLEELALTHNDIVISNINHILKINSLAYDELFDVIKNKIIVFNMDKKIFETAINYMIDKDYIILNKNNLYEKIYY
;
A
#
# COMPACT_ATOMS: atom_id res chain seq x y z
N MET A 1 33.00 -24.35 89.18
CA MET A 1 31.57 -24.76 89.23
C MET A 1 31.38 -25.89 88.23
N LYS A 2 30.71 -26.96 88.66
CA LYS A 2 30.22 -28.12 87.85
C LYS A 2 29.43 -27.60 86.62
N SER A 3 29.27 -28.29 85.49
CA SER A 3 29.04 -29.73 85.27
C SER A 3 29.25 -30.12 83.80
N HIS A 4 29.64 -31.37 83.60
CA HIS A 4 29.54 -32.17 82.38
C HIS A 4 28.20 -32.03 81.64
N GLU A 5 28.26 -32.15 80.31
CA GLU A 5 27.46 -33.11 79.55
C GLU A 5 28.32 -33.73 78.45
N ASP A 6 28.69 -34.99 78.65
CA ASP A 6 29.22 -35.89 77.64
C ASP A 6 28.14 -36.20 76.60
N ILE A 7 28.44 -36.04 75.31
CA ILE A 7 27.81 -36.83 74.25
C ILE A 7 28.90 -37.45 73.37
N VAL A 8 29.44 -38.56 73.90
CA VAL A 8 29.58 -39.84 73.21
C VAL A 8 30.06 -39.80 71.74
N ILE A 9 31.37 -39.96 71.59
CA ILE A 9 32.01 -40.53 70.39
C ILE A 9 31.57 -42.00 70.29
N ASN A 10 30.55 -42.28 69.47
CA ASN A 10 30.17 -43.65 69.08
C ASN A 10 30.40 -43.87 67.57
N LYS A 11 31.56 -44.44 67.27
CA LYS A 11 31.93 -45.33 66.15
C LYS A 11 30.79 -45.98 65.33
N LEU A 12 30.74 -45.84 63.97
CA LEU A 12 30.32 -46.79 62.87
C LEU A 12 30.82 -46.30 61.46
N ILE A 13 31.16 -47.05 60.37
CA ILE A 13 32.37 -47.88 60.05
C ILE A 13 32.34 -48.50 58.55
N ASP A 14 33.48 -48.91 57.89
CA ASP A 14 33.78 -50.21 57.16
C ASP A 14 34.47 -51.38 57.97
N LYS A 15 34.26 -52.68 57.80
CA LYS A 15 33.26 -53.51 57.09
C LYS A 15 32.29 -54.15 58.10
N ASN A 16 32.49 -53.80 59.38
CA ASN A 16 32.33 -54.62 60.59
C ASN A 16 32.67 -53.82 61.88
N ASN A 17 32.37 -52.55 61.96
CA ASN A 17 32.93 -51.56 62.92
C ASN A 17 34.43 -50.90 62.88
N ILE A 18 35.13 -50.52 61.74
CA ILE A 18 36.18 -49.45 61.48
C ILE A 18 35.80 -48.16 60.61
N ILE A 19 35.80 -46.94 61.18
CA ILE A 19 35.88 -45.66 60.42
C ILE A 19 37.31 -45.59 59.91
N GLU A 20 37.54 -45.56 58.59
CA GLU A 20 38.89 -45.40 58.05
C GLU A 20 39.30 -43.92 58.24
N ASN A 21 39.78 -43.59 59.44
CA ASN A 21 40.46 -42.32 59.68
C ASN A 21 41.72 -42.31 58.81
N LEU A 22 41.88 -41.29 57.98
CA LEU A 22 43.17 -40.99 57.36
C LEU A 22 44.20 -40.86 58.49
N THR A 23 45.16 -41.79 58.54
CA THR A 23 46.28 -41.69 59.47
C THR A 23 47.37 -40.81 58.84
N ASN A 24 48.20 -40.15 59.65
CA ASN A 24 49.32 -39.29 59.21
C ASN A 24 50.31 -39.94 58.22
N ASN A 25 50.17 -41.23 57.89
CA ASN A 25 51.10 -42.03 57.10
C ASN A 25 50.60 -42.35 55.67
N ASP A 26 49.38 -41.98 55.27
CA ASP A 26 48.93 -42.22 53.89
C ASP A 26 49.59 -41.24 52.91
N CYS A 27 50.34 -41.75 51.93
CA CYS A 27 50.96 -40.95 50.88
C CYS A 27 49.90 -40.19 50.06
N LYS A 28 50.20 -38.95 49.64
CA LYS A 28 49.30 -38.10 48.81
C LYS A 28 48.64 -38.87 47.64
N CYS A 29 49.38 -39.77 46.99
CA CYS A 29 48.88 -40.58 45.87
C CYS A 29 47.79 -41.60 46.27
N THR A 30 47.86 -42.23 47.45
CA THR A 30 46.86 -43.22 47.87
C THR A 30 45.52 -42.55 48.18
N ILE A 31 45.55 -41.33 48.72
CA ILE A 31 44.33 -40.58 49.04
C ILE A 31 43.66 -40.02 47.78
N ILE A 32 44.45 -39.48 46.84
CA ILE A 32 43.93 -39.07 45.52
C ILE A 32 43.29 -40.27 44.79
N ASN A 33 43.90 -41.46 44.85
CA ASN A 33 43.32 -42.67 44.26
C ASN A 33 42.01 -43.09 44.94
N LYS A 34 41.89 -42.96 46.26
CA LYS A 34 40.64 -43.25 46.99
C LYS A 34 39.52 -42.26 46.60
N ILE A 35 39.83 -40.96 46.50
CA ILE A 35 38.90 -39.91 46.05
C ILE A 35 38.47 -40.15 44.59
N ASN A 36 39.41 -40.46 43.70
CA ASN A 36 39.12 -40.78 42.30
C ASN A 36 38.22 -42.03 42.17
N ASN A 37 38.51 -43.10 42.91
CA ASN A 37 37.69 -44.32 42.94
C ASN A 37 36.26 -44.05 43.42
N TYR A 38 36.05 -43.09 44.32
CA TYR A 38 34.72 -42.72 44.73
C TYR A 38 33.97 -41.97 43.63
N PHE A 39 34.59 -40.93 43.05
CA PHE A 39 33.94 -40.18 41.98
C PHE A 39 33.62 -41.10 40.79
N ASP A 40 34.50 -42.02 40.47
CA ASP A 40 34.26 -43.06 39.46
C ASP A 40 33.08 -43.97 39.83
N ASN A 41 33.02 -44.47 41.07
CA ASN A 41 31.89 -45.27 41.55
C ASN A 41 30.57 -44.49 41.58
N TYR A 42 30.59 -43.20 41.90
CA TYR A 42 29.39 -42.37 41.89
C TYR A 42 28.91 -42.11 40.46
N LEU A 43 29.82 -41.72 39.56
CA LEU A 43 29.53 -41.51 38.14
C LEU A 43 28.99 -42.80 37.49
N ASN A 44 29.62 -43.95 37.75
CA ASN A 44 29.24 -45.22 37.11
C ASN A 44 28.09 -45.96 37.79
N ARG A 45 28.00 -45.96 39.13
CA ARG A 45 27.11 -46.83 39.91
C ARG A 45 26.12 -46.09 40.83
N ASN A 46 26.09 -44.75 40.82
CA ASN A 46 25.26 -43.92 41.72
C ASN A 46 25.49 -44.18 43.20
N ASN A 47 26.66 -44.71 43.58
CA ASN A 47 26.95 -45.06 44.95
C ASN A 47 27.38 -43.81 45.75
N LYS A 48 26.57 -43.38 46.72
CA LYS A 48 26.76 -42.11 47.49
C LYS A 48 27.54 -42.29 48.80
N ILE A 49 28.36 -43.34 48.93
CA ILE A 49 28.98 -43.72 50.21
C ILE A 49 30.04 -42.70 50.65
N ILE A 50 29.63 -41.84 51.60
CA ILE A 50 30.37 -40.94 52.51
C ILE A 50 31.72 -40.43 52.00
N ILE A 51 31.75 -39.15 51.60
CA ILE A 51 32.94 -38.44 51.11
C ILE A 51 33.12 -37.04 51.67
N PHE A 52 32.09 -36.45 52.26
CA PHE A 52 32.24 -35.16 52.94
C PHE A 52 33.32 -35.22 54.02
N GLU A 53 33.31 -36.26 54.85
CA GLU A 53 34.26 -36.46 55.94
C GLU A 53 35.67 -36.78 55.43
N LEU A 54 35.83 -37.60 54.38
CA LEU A 54 37.12 -37.96 53.80
C LEU A 54 37.80 -36.79 53.06
N ILE A 55 37.06 -36.02 52.25
CA ILE A 55 37.58 -34.79 51.62
C ILE A 55 37.95 -33.78 52.72
N ASN A 56 37.11 -33.65 53.76
CA ASN A 56 37.38 -32.74 54.87
C ASN A 56 38.61 -33.14 55.69
N GLN A 57 38.78 -34.43 55.95
CA GLN A 57 39.96 -34.99 56.61
C GLN A 57 41.19 -34.79 55.74
N PHE A 58 41.13 -35.07 54.43
CA PHE A 58 42.26 -34.86 53.52
C PHE A 58 42.73 -33.40 53.48
N ILE A 59 41.80 -32.45 53.38
CA ILE A 59 42.08 -31.00 53.42
C ILE A 59 42.66 -30.60 54.79
N TYR A 60 42.10 -31.12 55.89
CA TYR A 60 42.53 -30.82 57.26
C TYR A 60 43.94 -31.34 57.56
N PHE A 61 44.24 -32.60 57.19
CA PHE A 61 45.54 -33.21 57.42
C PHE A 61 46.66 -32.59 56.56
N GLN A 62 46.38 -32.17 55.33
CA GLN A 62 47.40 -31.48 54.51
C GLN A 62 47.70 -30.06 54.96
N ASN A 63 46.70 -29.30 55.45
CA ASN A 63 46.95 -27.96 55.99
C ASN A 63 47.82 -27.99 57.26
N ASN A 64 47.78 -29.09 58.03
CA ASN A 64 48.50 -29.22 59.29
C ASN A 64 49.82 -30.02 59.19
N CYS A 65 49.97 -30.94 58.23
CA CYS A 65 51.17 -31.81 58.14
C CYS A 65 52.26 -31.29 57.20
N CYS A 66 52.01 -30.26 56.41
CA CYS A 66 53.03 -29.70 55.53
C CYS A 66 53.11 -28.18 55.73
N GLN A 67 54.27 -27.70 56.20
CA GLN A 67 54.65 -26.28 56.13
C GLN A 67 54.79 -25.85 54.67
N ILE A 68 53.68 -25.76 53.96
CA ILE A 68 53.62 -25.27 52.58
C ILE A 68 53.26 -23.78 52.67
N PRO A 69 54.10 -22.87 52.14
CA PRO A 69 53.80 -21.45 52.14
C PRO A 69 52.48 -21.19 51.40
N ASN A 70 51.74 -20.16 51.85
CA ASN A 70 50.36 -19.84 51.47
C ASN A 70 50.05 -19.74 49.95
N ASN A 71 51.05 -19.79 49.07
CA ASN A 71 50.91 -19.70 47.61
C ASN A 71 50.58 -21.04 46.91
N ASN A 72 50.57 -22.18 47.61
CA ASN A 72 50.43 -23.52 47.00
C ASN A 72 49.12 -24.28 47.34
N LYS A 73 48.18 -23.68 48.09
CA LYS A 73 46.81 -24.24 48.25
C LYS A 73 46.10 -24.40 46.91
N ASP A 74 46.47 -23.57 45.93
CA ASP A 74 45.92 -23.54 44.59
C ASP A 74 46.24 -24.79 43.74
N LEU A 75 47.46 -25.32 43.85
CA LEU A 75 47.94 -26.42 43.00
C LEU A 75 47.23 -27.77 43.25
N LEU A 76 46.74 -27.98 44.46
CA LEU A 76 46.18 -29.26 44.90
C LEU A 76 44.68 -29.36 44.62
N SER A 77 43.96 -28.24 44.77
CA SER A 77 42.58 -28.11 44.30
C SER A 77 42.49 -28.33 42.78
N THR A 78 43.47 -27.84 42.00
CA THR A 78 43.55 -28.07 40.56
C THR A 78 43.82 -29.53 40.20
N GLU A 79 44.60 -30.27 40.99
CA GLU A 79 44.92 -31.68 40.70
C GLU A 79 43.68 -32.59 40.89
N ILE A 80 42.87 -32.36 41.93
CA ILE A 80 41.60 -33.07 42.13
C ILE A 80 40.59 -32.68 41.04
N VAL A 81 40.45 -31.39 40.73
CA VAL A 81 39.56 -30.90 39.68
C VAL A 81 39.94 -31.49 38.31
N ASN A 82 41.24 -31.57 37.99
CA ASN A 82 41.72 -32.13 36.72
C ASN A 82 41.44 -33.65 36.63
N ASN A 83 41.73 -34.42 37.68
CA ASN A 83 41.42 -35.85 37.70
C ASN A 83 39.91 -36.11 37.59
N LEU A 84 39.10 -35.30 38.25
CA LEU A 84 37.64 -35.40 38.20
C LEU A 84 37.11 -35.06 36.80
N ASN A 85 37.69 -34.05 36.16
CA ASN A 85 37.40 -33.71 34.76
C ASN A 85 37.73 -34.88 33.81
N ASP A 86 38.85 -35.57 34.00
CA ASP A 86 39.23 -36.75 33.22
C ASP A 86 38.29 -37.94 33.47
N LEU A 87 37.85 -38.15 34.72
CA LEU A 87 36.85 -39.18 35.04
C LEU A 87 35.49 -38.89 34.38
N ILE A 88 35.04 -37.64 34.40
CA ILE A 88 33.80 -37.22 33.74
C ILE A 88 33.91 -37.40 32.22
N LYS A 89 35.06 -37.04 31.64
CA LYS A 89 35.35 -37.24 30.22
C LYS A 89 35.24 -38.71 29.83
N ASN A 90 35.91 -39.61 30.57
CA ASN A 90 35.88 -41.05 30.30
C ASN A 90 34.48 -41.63 30.47
N PHE A 91 33.78 -41.25 31.54
CA PHE A 91 32.38 -41.62 31.76
C PHE A 91 31.48 -41.24 30.58
N LEU A 92 31.60 -40.01 30.07
CA LEU A 92 30.82 -39.54 28.93
C LEU A 92 31.18 -40.28 27.63
N ILE A 93 32.45 -40.61 27.40
CA ILE A 93 32.89 -41.40 26.24
C ILE A 93 32.29 -42.81 26.27
N ASP A 94 32.29 -43.48 27.43
CA ASP A 94 31.73 -44.83 27.57
C ASP A 94 30.20 -44.83 27.42
N ARG A 95 29.55 -43.82 27.99
CA ARG A 95 28.10 -43.62 27.83
C ARG A 95 27.72 -43.32 26.40
N ARG A 96 28.47 -42.46 25.70
CA ARG A 96 28.29 -42.20 24.26
C ARG A 96 28.33 -43.49 23.44
N ASN A 97 29.34 -44.33 23.66
CA ASN A 97 29.49 -45.59 22.93
C ASN A 97 28.31 -46.53 23.21
N SER A 98 27.85 -46.61 24.46
CA SER A 98 26.68 -47.39 24.86
C SER A 98 25.40 -46.88 24.19
N ILE A 99 25.17 -45.56 24.19
CA ILE A 99 24.03 -44.92 23.54
C ILE A 99 24.04 -45.20 22.03
N ARG A 100 25.20 -45.07 21.36
CA ARG A 100 25.36 -45.40 19.93
C ARG A 100 24.95 -46.84 19.61
N ILE A 101 25.34 -47.79 20.44
CA ILE A 101 24.98 -49.21 20.26
C ILE A 101 23.47 -49.40 20.42
N LEU A 102 22.86 -48.77 21.43
CA LEU A 102 21.42 -48.89 21.67
C LEU A 102 20.59 -48.23 20.56
N ILE A 103 21.03 -47.08 20.05
CA ILE A 103 20.42 -46.40 18.89
C ILE A 103 20.47 -47.33 17.66
N LYS A 104 21.64 -47.90 17.34
CA LYS A 104 21.79 -48.81 16.19
C LYS A 104 20.92 -50.08 16.31
N LYS A 105 20.59 -50.51 17.53
CA LYS A 105 19.71 -51.65 17.80
C LYS A 105 18.22 -51.27 17.91
N ASN A 106 17.84 -50.02 17.65
CA ASN A 106 16.48 -49.48 17.83
C ASN A 106 15.92 -49.62 19.26
N ASN A 107 16.78 -49.78 20.26
CA ASN A 107 16.41 -49.95 21.68
C ASN A 107 16.59 -48.66 22.50
N TYR A 108 16.66 -47.51 21.83
CA TYR A 108 16.87 -46.21 22.47
C TYR A 108 15.83 -45.21 21.97
N ASN A 109 15.18 -44.48 22.88
CA ASN A 109 14.18 -43.46 22.55
C ASN A 109 14.51 -42.12 23.23
N PHE A 110 13.72 -41.08 22.93
CA PHE A 110 13.94 -39.73 23.45
C PHE A 110 13.84 -39.64 24.98
N TYR A 111 12.97 -40.46 25.59
CA TYR A 111 12.87 -40.58 27.06
C TYR A 111 14.19 -41.10 27.67
N ASN A 112 14.84 -42.09 27.05
CA ASN A 112 16.14 -42.58 27.51
C ASN A 112 17.21 -41.47 27.48
N LEU A 113 17.21 -40.63 26.43
CA LEU A 113 18.13 -39.51 26.30
C LEU A 113 17.89 -38.45 27.38
N ASN A 114 16.62 -38.06 27.57
CA ASN A 114 16.22 -37.11 28.61
C ASN A 114 16.56 -37.61 30.01
N LYS A 115 16.31 -38.90 30.28
CA LYS A 115 16.66 -39.54 31.54
C LYS A 115 18.16 -39.46 31.78
N PHE A 116 18.98 -39.80 30.78
CA PHE A 116 20.43 -39.71 30.89
C PHE A 116 20.92 -38.29 31.17
N ILE A 117 20.47 -37.29 30.40
CA ILE A 117 20.87 -35.89 30.59
C ILE A 117 20.47 -35.40 31.98
N LYS A 118 19.24 -35.68 32.41
CA LYS A 118 18.74 -35.30 33.73
C LYS A 118 19.53 -35.96 34.86
N GLU A 119 19.80 -37.27 34.76
CA GLU A 119 20.60 -37.99 35.76
C GLU A 119 22.04 -37.46 35.80
N PHE A 120 22.63 -37.16 34.65
CA PHE A 120 23.97 -36.59 34.59
C PHE A 120 24.03 -35.22 35.27
N LEU A 121 23.08 -34.32 34.97
CA LEU A 121 23.02 -33.00 35.63
C LEU A 121 22.88 -33.13 37.15
N ILE A 122 22.03 -34.04 37.64
CA ILE A 122 21.89 -34.31 39.08
C ILE A 122 23.22 -34.79 39.70
N LYS A 123 23.98 -35.62 38.97
CA LYS A 123 25.30 -36.08 39.45
C LYS A 123 26.30 -34.93 39.53
N ILE A 124 26.32 -34.07 38.51
CA ILE A 124 27.22 -32.91 38.50
C ILE A 124 26.83 -31.92 39.60
N ASP A 125 25.55 -31.64 39.80
CA ASP A 125 25.06 -30.78 40.88
C ASP A 125 25.49 -31.32 42.25
N TYR A 126 25.33 -32.63 42.49
CA TYR A 126 25.76 -33.27 43.73
C TYR A 126 27.29 -33.21 43.95
N ILE A 127 28.08 -33.43 42.90
CA ILE A 127 29.55 -33.27 42.97
C ILE A 127 29.89 -31.82 43.30
N ASN A 128 29.20 -30.86 42.67
CA ASN A 128 29.40 -29.44 42.89
C ASN A 128 29.03 -29.04 44.32
N ASP A 129 27.94 -29.55 44.88
CA ASP A 129 27.50 -29.30 46.25
C ASP A 129 28.50 -29.83 47.29
N ILE A 130 29.05 -31.04 47.06
CA ILE A 130 30.12 -31.60 47.90
C ILE A 130 31.35 -30.69 47.90
N LEU A 131 31.68 -30.10 46.76
CA LEU A 131 32.86 -29.24 46.60
C LEU A 131 32.61 -27.78 47.04
N LYS A 132 31.35 -27.31 47.04
CA LYS A 132 30.94 -25.94 47.44
C LYS A 132 30.98 -25.68 48.94
N LEU A 133 30.69 -26.68 49.77
CA LEU A 133 30.51 -26.51 51.22
C LEU A 133 31.79 -26.23 52.03
N LYS A 134 32.88 -25.73 51.42
CA LYS A 134 34.11 -25.38 52.17
C LYS A 134 34.90 -24.15 51.70
N TYR A 135 34.35 -23.31 50.82
CA TYR A 135 34.96 -22.01 50.48
C TYR A 135 34.13 -20.79 50.92
N LEU A 136 33.14 -20.99 51.80
CA LEU A 136 32.25 -19.93 52.32
C LEU A 136 32.12 -20.01 53.84
N ASP A 137 33.24 -19.93 54.55
CA ASP A 137 33.22 -19.68 56.01
C ASP A 137 34.25 -18.66 56.46
N ASP A 138 34.62 -17.71 55.59
CA ASP A 138 35.24 -16.45 56.00
C ASP A 138 34.46 -15.28 55.39
N SER A 139 33.29 -15.02 55.96
CA SER A 139 32.56 -13.78 55.73
C SER A 139 33.09 -12.69 56.65
N HIS A 140 34.05 -11.89 56.18
CA HIS A 140 34.10 -10.49 56.55
C HIS A 140 34.58 -9.62 55.38
N THR A 141 33.71 -8.68 55.01
CA THR A 141 33.89 -7.48 54.18
C THR A 141 33.76 -7.61 52.65
N LEU A 142 32.56 -7.23 52.19
CA LEU A 142 32.30 -6.63 50.89
C LEU A 142 33.20 -5.41 50.65
N ASN A 143 33.86 -5.32 49.49
CA ASN A 143 33.57 -4.34 48.43
C ASN A 143 34.69 -4.27 47.38
N ASN A 144 34.28 -4.24 46.12
CA ASN A 144 35.00 -3.65 44.98
C ASN A 144 36.44 -4.12 44.69
N THR A 145 36.58 -5.23 43.96
CA THR A 145 37.44 -5.32 42.76
C THR A 145 37.08 -6.58 41.96
N LEU A 146 36.66 -6.38 40.71
CA LEU A 146 36.44 -7.43 39.71
C LEU A 146 37.78 -8.05 39.28
N SER A 147 38.19 -9.15 39.92
CA SER A 147 39.00 -10.23 39.29
C SER A 147 39.46 -11.26 40.32
N GLY A 148 39.00 -12.51 40.19
CA GLY A 148 39.45 -13.67 41.00
C GLY A 148 38.85 -13.62 42.40
N GLU A 149 37.90 -14.47 42.80
CA GLU A 149 38.18 -15.83 43.26
C GLU A 149 36.92 -16.73 43.24
N SER A 150 35.82 -16.28 42.63
CA SER A 150 34.62 -17.09 42.34
C SER A 150 34.79 -18.07 41.17
N LEU A 151 36.01 -18.18 40.61
CA LEU A 151 36.34 -18.85 39.35
C LEU A 151 36.50 -20.38 39.44
N LYS A 152 36.85 -20.95 40.60
CA LYS A 152 37.27 -22.37 40.64
C LYS A 152 36.13 -23.39 40.72
N ILE A 153 35.02 -23.04 41.36
CA ILE A 153 33.86 -23.93 41.52
C ILE A 153 32.97 -23.94 40.27
N ASN A 154 32.89 -22.82 39.53
CA ASN A 154 32.22 -22.78 38.23
C ASN A 154 32.92 -23.68 37.18
N ASN A 155 34.20 -24.00 37.35
CA ASN A 155 34.96 -24.78 36.37
C ASN A 155 34.45 -26.22 36.19
N ILE A 156 34.13 -26.98 37.25
CA ILE A 156 33.69 -28.39 37.06
C ILE A 156 32.34 -28.45 36.35
N THR A 157 31.35 -27.65 36.79
CA THR A 157 30.05 -27.58 36.13
C THR A 157 30.19 -27.16 34.67
N ASN A 158 30.99 -26.11 34.38
CA ASN A 158 31.24 -25.65 33.02
C ASN A 158 31.91 -26.73 32.17
N PHE A 159 32.95 -27.38 32.69
CA PHE A 159 33.72 -28.42 31.98
C PHE A 159 32.89 -29.68 31.72
N SER A 160 32.11 -30.11 32.72
CA SER A 160 31.21 -31.26 32.61
C SER A 160 30.14 -31.04 31.56
N ILE A 161 29.61 -29.82 31.50
CA ILE A 161 28.62 -29.39 30.51
C ILE A 161 29.25 -29.27 29.11
N GLU A 162 30.47 -28.72 29.03
CA GLU A 162 31.22 -28.65 27.78
C GLU A 162 31.47 -30.05 27.20
N TYR A 163 31.86 -31.01 28.02
CA TYR A 163 32.04 -32.39 27.59
C TYR A 163 30.73 -33.12 27.29
N LEU A 164 29.64 -32.86 28.04
CA LEU A 164 28.32 -33.38 27.68
C LEU A 164 27.92 -32.90 26.29
N SER A 165 28.12 -31.60 26.02
CA SER A 165 27.88 -30.97 24.73
C SER A 165 28.74 -31.59 23.63
N GLN A 166 30.04 -31.74 23.87
CA GLN A 166 31.01 -32.23 22.89
C GLN A 166 30.85 -33.73 22.58
N PHE A 167 30.70 -34.58 23.60
CA PHE A 167 30.73 -36.03 23.43
C PHE A 167 29.36 -36.66 23.22
N ILE A 168 28.28 -36.11 23.78
CA ILE A 168 26.95 -36.71 23.65
C ILE A 168 26.13 -35.95 22.63
N ILE A 169 25.95 -34.65 22.83
CA ILE A 169 24.96 -33.87 22.08
C ILE A 169 25.46 -33.57 20.66
N SER A 170 26.75 -33.28 20.50
CA SER A 170 27.38 -33.02 19.20
C SER A 170 27.82 -34.29 18.47
N ASP A 171 27.56 -35.48 19.04
CA ASP A 171 27.94 -36.74 18.43
C ASP A 171 27.11 -37.03 17.16
N SER A 172 27.74 -37.31 16.03
CA SER A 172 27.05 -37.47 14.75
C SER A 172 25.93 -38.50 14.74
N VAL A 173 26.07 -39.63 15.45
CA VAL A 173 25.06 -40.70 15.50
C VAL A 173 23.88 -40.30 16.39
N ILE A 174 24.17 -39.71 17.55
CA ILE A 174 23.15 -39.26 18.50
C ILE A 174 22.40 -38.07 17.92
N LEU A 175 23.11 -37.17 17.23
CA LEU A 175 22.54 -36.02 16.55
C LEU A 175 21.58 -36.47 15.44
N LEU A 176 21.99 -37.36 14.53
CA LEU A 176 21.08 -37.97 13.54
C LEU A 176 19.84 -38.64 14.17
N PHE A 177 20.01 -39.28 15.32
CA PHE A 177 18.89 -39.83 16.08
C PHE A 177 17.94 -38.73 16.60
N ILE A 178 18.50 -37.64 17.15
CA ILE A 178 17.73 -36.47 17.60
C ILE A 178 16.95 -35.88 16.41
N GLU A 179 17.59 -35.71 15.26
CA GLU A 179 16.97 -35.20 14.02
C GLU A 179 15.75 -36.05 13.62
N ASN A 180 15.93 -37.37 13.49
CA ASN A 180 14.87 -38.29 13.07
C ASN A 180 13.67 -38.31 14.02
N GLN A 181 13.89 -38.16 15.32
CA GLN A 181 12.82 -38.21 16.31
C GLN A 181 12.02 -36.90 16.39
N ILE A 182 12.65 -35.76 16.07
CA ILE A 182 12.01 -34.44 16.07
C ILE A 182 11.09 -34.25 14.85
N ILE A 183 11.45 -34.84 13.70
CA ILE A 183 10.73 -34.70 12.42
C ILE A 183 9.32 -35.30 12.41
N LEU A 184 9.07 -36.38 13.16
CA LEU A 184 7.84 -37.19 12.98
C LEU A 184 6.53 -36.49 13.37
N PHE A 185 6.55 -35.24 13.89
CA PHE A 185 5.40 -34.52 14.44
C PHE A 185 4.50 -35.40 15.33
N SER A 186 5.08 -36.41 15.97
CA SER A 186 4.29 -37.42 16.67
C SER A 186 3.81 -36.82 18.00
N LYS A 187 2.51 -36.98 18.31
CA LYS A 187 1.95 -36.48 19.58
C LYS A 187 2.62 -37.14 20.79
N ASN A 188 3.06 -38.38 20.64
CA ASN A 188 3.69 -39.16 21.71
C ASN A 188 5.09 -38.64 22.08
N ASN A 189 5.85 -38.10 21.12
CA ASN A 189 7.20 -37.58 21.38
C ASN A 189 7.22 -36.11 21.79
N ASN A 190 6.17 -35.31 21.53
CA ASN A 190 6.24 -33.85 21.74
C ASN A 190 6.57 -33.45 23.18
N LYS A 191 6.01 -34.18 24.18
CA LYS A 191 6.34 -33.96 25.60
C LYS A 191 7.82 -34.22 25.90
N GLU A 192 8.39 -35.28 25.33
CA GLU A 192 9.80 -35.60 25.52
C GLU A 192 10.70 -34.60 24.79
N ILE A 193 10.29 -34.11 23.63
CA ILE A 193 11.02 -33.05 22.91
C ILE A 193 10.98 -31.73 23.71
N GLU A 194 9.83 -31.39 24.31
CA GLU A 194 9.71 -30.24 25.21
C GLU A 194 10.64 -30.36 26.44
N ILE A 195 10.66 -31.54 27.08
CA ILE A 195 11.58 -31.83 28.19
C ILE A 195 13.03 -31.67 27.74
N PHE A 196 13.40 -32.19 26.57
CA PHE A 196 14.75 -32.04 26.02
C PHE A 196 15.14 -30.58 25.86
N PHE A 197 14.31 -29.76 25.19
CA PHE A 197 14.59 -28.33 25.04
C PHE A 197 14.66 -27.59 26.39
N SER A 198 13.88 -28.00 27.39
CA SER A 198 13.98 -27.46 28.74
C SER A 198 15.32 -27.79 29.41
N LEU A 199 15.84 -29.01 29.21
CA LEU A 199 17.14 -29.43 29.73
C LEU A 199 18.28 -28.70 29.01
N ILE A 200 18.23 -28.58 27.68
CA ILE A 200 19.19 -27.79 26.91
C ILE A 200 19.19 -26.33 27.36
N LYS A 201 18.01 -25.71 27.58
CA LYS A 201 17.92 -24.33 28.10
C LYS A 201 18.58 -24.17 29.48
N LYS A 202 18.50 -25.17 30.36
CA LYS A 202 19.21 -25.15 31.65
C LYS A 202 20.73 -25.22 31.46
N ILE A 203 21.17 -26.04 30.51
CA ILE A 203 22.59 -26.17 30.15
C ILE A 203 23.14 -24.84 29.58
N CYS A 204 22.30 -24.05 28.89
CA CYS A 204 22.70 -22.78 28.27
C CYS A 204 23.29 -21.73 29.21
N TYR A 205 22.96 -21.81 30.50
CA TYR A 205 23.49 -20.88 31.51
C TYR A 205 25.01 -20.96 31.59
N TYR A 206 25.59 -22.12 31.25
CA TYR A 206 27.00 -22.41 31.44
C TYR A 206 27.83 -22.26 30.16
N ASP A 207 27.21 -22.29 28.98
CA ASP A 207 27.91 -22.24 27.67
C ASP A 207 27.59 -20.99 26.82
N ASN A 208 26.97 -19.97 27.42
CA ASN A 208 26.50 -18.76 26.74
C ASN A 208 25.58 -19.06 25.54
N LYS A 209 24.67 -20.03 25.66
CA LYS A 209 23.68 -20.44 24.64
C LYS A 209 24.27 -21.04 23.36
N LYS A 210 25.56 -21.37 23.29
CA LYS A 210 26.19 -21.90 22.06
C LYS A 210 25.51 -23.18 21.59
N LEU A 211 25.32 -24.15 22.48
CA LEU A 211 24.69 -25.44 22.18
C LEU A 211 23.23 -25.29 21.77
N TYR A 212 22.47 -24.43 22.46
CA TYR A 212 21.07 -24.18 22.12
C TYR A 212 20.93 -23.55 20.75
N ASN A 213 21.74 -22.53 20.45
CA ASN A 213 21.75 -21.93 19.12
C ASN A 213 22.15 -22.95 18.05
N TYR A 214 23.07 -23.87 18.35
CA TYR A 214 23.46 -24.95 17.45
C TYR A 214 22.31 -25.95 17.18
N ILE A 215 21.62 -26.41 18.23
CA ILE A 215 20.45 -27.31 18.09
C ILE A 215 19.31 -26.61 17.35
N ILE A 216 19.04 -25.34 17.67
CA ILE A 216 18.05 -24.54 16.95
C ILE A 216 18.43 -24.43 15.47
N LYS A 217 19.70 -24.15 15.15
CA LYS A 217 20.19 -24.06 13.76
C LYS A 217 20.02 -25.39 13.01
N ILE A 218 20.32 -26.52 13.65
CA ILE A 218 20.11 -27.86 13.07
C ILE A 218 18.63 -28.10 12.80
N LEU A 219 17.79 -27.85 13.80
CA LEU A 219 16.34 -28.02 13.68
C LEU A 219 15.80 -27.17 12.54
N CYS A 220 16.22 -25.92 12.43
CA CYS A 220 15.85 -25.03 11.34
C CYS A 220 16.33 -25.53 9.97
N ASN A 221 17.56 -26.04 9.86
CA ASN A 221 18.07 -26.61 8.61
C ASN A 221 17.25 -27.83 8.16
N ILE A 222 16.80 -28.65 9.11
CA ILE A 222 15.98 -29.83 8.84
C ILE A 222 14.58 -29.42 8.39
N LEU A 223 13.92 -28.54 9.15
CA LEU A 223 12.60 -28.02 8.78
C LEU A 223 12.64 -27.35 7.40
N ASN A 224 13.71 -26.60 7.10
CA ASN A 224 13.90 -26.00 5.77
C ASN A 224 14.08 -27.03 4.65
N LYS A 225 14.76 -28.15 4.90
CA LYS A 225 14.86 -29.26 3.93
C LYS A 225 13.51 -29.92 3.68
N GLU A 226 12.71 -30.15 4.73
CA GLU A 226 11.38 -30.75 4.58
C GLU A 226 10.43 -29.86 3.75
N ILE A 227 10.45 -28.55 3.99
CA ILE A 227 9.69 -27.56 3.21
C ILE A 227 10.01 -27.70 1.71
N ILE A 228 11.28 -27.90 1.36
CA ILE A 228 11.71 -28.00 -0.05
C ILE A 228 11.20 -29.29 -0.70
N ILE A 229 11.19 -30.42 0.03
CA ILE A 229 10.87 -31.76 -0.50
C ILE A 229 9.37 -31.93 -0.79
N GLN A 230 8.47 -31.26 -0.06
CA GLN A 230 7.01 -31.38 -0.27
C GLN A 230 6.49 -30.81 -1.62
N ASN A 231 7.35 -30.20 -2.43
CA ASN A 231 6.96 -29.33 -3.56
C ASN A 231 6.92 -30.00 -4.95
N SER A 232 6.80 -31.33 -5.04
CA SER A 232 6.78 -32.05 -6.32
C SER A 232 5.35 -32.35 -6.81
N ASN A 233 4.58 -31.30 -7.15
CA ASN A 233 3.31 -31.48 -7.87
C ASN A 233 3.46 -31.11 -9.35
N PRO A 234 2.83 -31.85 -10.29
CA PRO A 234 2.83 -31.52 -11.72
C PRO A 234 1.81 -30.40 -11.98
N LEU A 235 2.11 -29.19 -11.50
CA LEU A 235 1.32 -27.99 -11.75
C LEU A 235 2.07 -27.05 -12.70
N PRO A 236 1.34 -26.27 -13.53
CA PRO A 236 1.89 -25.12 -14.24
C PRO A 236 2.69 -24.19 -13.31
N ASN A 237 3.77 -23.59 -13.81
CA ASN A 237 4.74 -22.85 -12.98
C ASN A 237 4.10 -21.73 -12.13
N ASN A 238 3.11 -21.02 -12.68
CA ASN A 238 2.32 -20.01 -11.98
C ASN A 238 1.54 -20.60 -10.79
N LEU A 239 0.81 -21.69 -11.00
CA LEU A 239 0.05 -22.36 -9.92
C LEU A 239 0.96 -23.06 -8.91
N LYS A 240 2.13 -23.53 -9.35
CA LYS A 240 3.14 -24.13 -8.49
C LYS A 240 3.64 -23.15 -7.43
N ASN A 241 3.85 -21.88 -7.79
CA ASN A 241 4.27 -20.84 -6.84
C ASN A 241 3.19 -20.56 -5.78
N ILE A 242 1.92 -20.45 -6.21
CA ILE A 242 0.79 -20.23 -5.31
C ILE A 242 0.62 -21.41 -4.34
N ASN A 243 0.62 -22.63 -4.88
CA ASN A 243 0.49 -23.84 -4.06
C ASN A 243 1.65 -23.95 -3.05
N LYS A 244 2.88 -23.63 -3.49
CA LYS A 244 4.06 -23.62 -2.63
C LYS A 244 3.93 -22.63 -1.47
N LEU A 245 3.41 -21.43 -1.72
CA LEU A 245 3.17 -20.47 -0.64
C LEU A 245 2.14 -21.00 0.36
N ASN A 246 1.03 -21.56 -0.13
CA ASN A 246 -0.02 -22.13 0.72
C ASN A 246 0.50 -23.29 1.58
N THR A 247 1.27 -24.21 1.00
CA THR A 247 1.86 -25.32 1.76
C THR A 247 2.81 -24.82 2.85
N ASP A 248 3.62 -23.80 2.55
CA ASP A 248 4.55 -23.23 3.52
C ASP A 248 3.83 -22.54 4.69
N ILE A 249 2.72 -21.83 4.43
CA ILE A 249 1.89 -21.20 5.46
C ILE A 249 1.25 -22.26 6.37
N ILE A 250 0.65 -23.30 5.78
CA ILE A 250 0.06 -24.41 6.54
C ILE A 250 1.14 -25.12 7.39
N TYR A 251 2.32 -25.33 6.81
CA TYR A 251 3.44 -25.96 7.51
C TYR A 251 3.97 -25.09 8.66
N TYR A 252 4.07 -23.77 8.46
CA TYR A 252 4.43 -22.81 9.50
C TYR A 252 3.47 -22.87 10.70
N ASP A 253 2.16 -22.89 10.44
CA ASP A 253 1.15 -23.00 11.48
C ASP A 253 1.26 -24.32 12.26
N LYS A 254 1.56 -25.42 11.56
CA LYS A 254 1.80 -26.73 12.19
C LYS A 254 3.02 -26.69 13.10
N ILE A 255 4.14 -26.09 12.65
CA ILE A 255 5.37 -25.94 13.44
C ILE A 255 5.13 -25.12 14.69
N ILE A 256 4.47 -23.97 14.57
CA ILE A 256 4.23 -23.08 15.71
C ILE A 256 3.35 -23.73 16.77
N LYS A 257 2.35 -24.49 16.34
CA LYS A 257 1.49 -25.26 17.26
C LYS A 257 2.28 -26.38 17.94
N TYR A 258 3.13 -27.10 17.19
CA TYR A 258 3.90 -28.23 17.72
C TYR A 258 5.03 -27.79 18.66
N PHE A 259 5.82 -26.79 18.26
CA PHE A 259 7.00 -26.27 18.97
C PHE A 259 6.71 -24.98 19.77
N LYS A 260 5.55 -24.89 20.42
CA LYS A 260 5.12 -23.69 21.17
C LYS A 260 6.18 -23.20 22.18
N TYR A 261 6.98 -24.09 22.75
CA TYR A 261 8.02 -23.83 23.76
C TYR A 261 9.33 -23.22 23.21
N ILE A 262 9.54 -23.24 21.89
CA ILE A 262 10.68 -22.60 21.19
C ILE A 262 10.23 -21.75 19.98
N LYS A 263 8.94 -21.43 19.91
CA LYS A 263 8.31 -20.68 18.81
C LYS A 263 9.15 -19.49 18.33
N ASN A 264 9.56 -18.62 19.26
CA ASN A 264 10.26 -17.38 18.92
C ASN A 264 11.62 -17.63 18.24
N ASP A 265 12.32 -18.72 18.58
CA ASP A 265 13.64 -19.03 18.04
C ASP A 265 13.58 -19.70 16.67
N LEU A 266 12.49 -20.44 16.39
CA LEU A 266 12.27 -21.10 15.09
C LEU A 266 11.76 -20.14 14.01
N ILE A 267 10.93 -19.17 14.40
CA ILE A 267 10.29 -18.23 13.47
C ILE A 267 11.29 -17.51 12.57
N TYR A 268 12.47 -17.16 13.09
CA TYR A 268 13.51 -16.44 12.33
C TYR A 268 14.01 -17.19 11.09
N ASN A 269 13.95 -18.52 11.06
CA ASN A 269 14.54 -19.29 9.98
C ASN A 269 13.53 -19.72 8.90
N ILE A 270 12.23 -19.69 9.22
CA ILE A 270 11.16 -20.15 8.31
C ILE A 270 10.52 -18.96 7.58
N ILE A 271 10.35 -17.82 8.25
CA ILE A 271 9.78 -16.59 7.66
C ILE A 271 10.46 -16.19 6.34
N PRO A 272 11.80 -16.23 6.19
CA PRO A 272 12.45 -15.84 4.94
C PRO A 272 12.03 -16.69 3.74
N ASN A 273 11.76 -17.98 3.94
CA ASN A 273 11.33 -18.88 2.87
C ASN A 273 9.90 -18.54 2.42
N ILE A 274 8.99 -18.33 3.36
CA ILE A 274 7.61 -17.89 3.09
C ILE A 274 7.63 -16.56 2.34
N PHE A 275 8.46 -15.62 2.80
CA PHE A 275 8.58 -14.31 2.16
C PHE A 275 9.14 -14.41 0.74
N ASN A 276 10.20 -15.20 0.53
CA ASN A 276 10.76 -15.40 -0.82
C ASN A 276 9.76 -16.05 -1.77
N ASN A 277 8.95 -17.00 -1.29
CA ASN A 277 7.90 -17.60 -2.12
C ASN A 277 6.77 -16.61 -2.41
N PHE A 278 6.42 -15.73 -1.47
CA PHE A 278 5.50 -14.62 -1.72
C PHE A 278 6.05 -13.63 -2.77
N ILE A 279 7.34 -13.29 -2.70
CA ILE A 279 8.03 -12.46 -3.71
C ILE A 279 8.02 -13.12 -5.09
N ASN A 280 8.20 -14.44 -5.16
CA ASN A 280 8.15 -15.17 -6.43
C ASN A 280 6.78 -15.08 -7.11
N ILE A 281 5.69 -14.90 -6.34
CA ILE A 281 4.37 -14.66 -6.93
C ILE A 281 4.37 -13.35 -7.72
N PHE A 282 4.93 -12.26 -7.18
CA PHE A 282 5.04 -10.99 -7.92
C PHE A 282 5.90 -11.11 -9.20
N LYS A 283 6.91 -11.99 -9.19
CA LYS A 283 7.82 -12.18 -10.33
C LYS A 283 7.22 -12.98 -11.48
N PHE A 284 6.52 -14.05 -11.15
CA PHE A 284 6.22 -15.12 -12.11
C PHE A 284 4.73 -15.33 -12.39
N ASN A 285 3.84 -14.68 -11.62
CA ASN A 285 2.40 -14.81 -11.80
C ASN A 285 1.81 -13.64 -12.59
N SER A 286 0.60 -13.84 -13.12
CA SER A 286 -0.15 -12.79 -13.80
C SER A 286 -0.73 -11.78 -12.80
N LEU A 287 -1.14 -10.60 -13.29
CA LEU A 287 -1.71 -9.55 -12.44
C LEU A 287 -2.94 -10.06 -11.66
N TYR A 288 -3.85 -10.78 -12.32
CA TYR A 288 -5.04 -11.37 -11.70
C TYR A 288 -4.71 -12.43 -10.65
N GLU A 289 -3.70 -13.25 -10.90
CA GLU A 289 -3.24 -14.26 -9.93
C GLU A 289 -2.63 -13.60 -8.68
N ILE A 290 -1.86 -12.53 -8.86
CA ILE A 290 -1.31 -11.75 -7.74
C ILE A 290 -2.44 -11.10 -6.93
N GLU A 291 -3.45 -10.53 -7.59
CA GLU A 291 -4.64 -10.00 -6.91
C GLU A 291 -5.35 -11.09 -6.11
N TYR A 292 -5.59 -12.26 -6.70
CA TYR A 292 -6.23 -13.39 -6.02
C TYR A 292 -5.46 -13.81 -4.76
N VAL A 293 -4.14 -13.97 -4.86
CA VAL A 293 -3.28 -14.34 -3.73
C VAL A 293 -3.32 -13.28 -2.64
N THR A 294 -3.16 -12.01 -3.01
CA THR A 294 -3.13 -10.91 -2.04
C THR A 294 -4.49 -10.70 -1.37
N ASN A 295 -5.61 -10.89 -2.07
CA ASN A 295 -6.94 -10.81 -1.44
C ASN A 295 -7.15 -11.91 -0.38
N ASN A 296 -6.68 -13.13 -0.63
CA ASN A 296 -7.02 -14.28 0.20
C ASN A 296 -6.04 -14.54 1.35
N ILE A 297 -4.75 -14.22 1.18
CA ILE A 297 -3.68 -14.69 2.07
C ILE A 297 -3.03 -13.53 2.86
N SER A 298 -3.36 -12.27 2.54
CA SER A 298 -2.68 -11.11 3.18
C SER A 298 -2.87 -11.03 4.70
N SER A 299 -4.03 -11.43 5.24
CA SER A 299 -4.27 -11.41 6.69
C SER A 299 -3.38 -12.43 7.42
N GLU A 300 -3.20 -13.62 6.85
CA GLU A 300 -2.33 -14.66 7.38
C GLU A 300 -0.87 -14.24 7.32
N LEU A 301 -0.41 -13.77 6.16
CA LEU A 301 0.95 -13.27 5.97
C LEU A 301 1.26 -12.10 6.91
N LYS A 302 0.31 -11.20 7.16
CA LYS A 302 0.46 -10.12 8.14
C LYS A 302 0.79 -10.67 9.53
N ASN A 303 0.05 -11.67 10.00
CA ASN A 303 0.30 -12.30 11.29
C ASN A 303 1.66 -13.01 11.36
N ILE A 304 2.08 -13.60 10.24
CA ILE A 304 3.40 -14.25 10.11
C ILE A 304 4.51 -13.19 10.22
N PHE A 305 4.41 -12.12 9.45
CA PHE A 305 5.44 -11.06 9.35
C PHE A 305 5.42 -10.05 10.52
N ALA A 306 4.33 -9.97 11.30
CA ALA A 306 4.24 -9.12 12.49
C ALA A 306 5.23 -9.54 13.60
N ASN A 307 5.62 -10.82 13.65
CA ASN A 307 6.56 -11.33 14.68
C ASN A 307 7.92 -10.61 14.61
N LYS A 308 8.58 -10.40 15.76
CA LYS A 308 9.90 -9.73 15.86
C LYS A 308 10.90 -10.44 14.95
N TYR A 309 11.18 -9.88 13.78
CA TYR A 309 12.12 -10.37 12.81
C TYR A 309 13.08 -9.22 12.51
N ASP A 310 14.37 -9.42 12.79
CA ASP A 310 15.35 -8.32 12.80
C ASP A 310 15.64 -7.78 11.38
N ASN A 311 15.36 -8.57 10.33
CA ASN A 311 15.60 -8.22 8.92
C ASN A 311 14.32 -7.78 8.17
N LYS A 312 13.32 -7.25 8.88
CA LYS A 312 12.06 -6.80 8.26
C LYS A 312 12.29 -5.82 7.12
N ASP A 313 13.21 -4.87 7.27
CA ASP A 313 13.36 -3.79 6.29
C ASP A 313 13.96 -4.26 4.96
N LEU A 314 14.86 -5.25 4.98
CA LEU A 314 15.41 -5.84 3.77
C LEU A 314 14.33 -6.58 2.96
N LEU A 315 13.51 -7.38 3.63
CA LEU A 315 12.38 -8.08 2.99
C LEU A 315 11.38 -7.07 2.41
N LYS A 316 11.01 -6.05 3.17
CA LYS A 316 10.13 -4.97 2.69
C LYS A 316 10.66 -4.29 1.43
N ASN A 317 11.95 -3.97 1.37
CA ASN A 317 12.56 -3.33 0.20
C ASN A 317 12.50 -4.23 -1.04
N MET A 318 12.67 -5.55 -0.88
CA MET A 318 12.47 -6.50 -1.98
C MET A 318 11.04 -6.46 -2.51
N LEU A 319 10.02 -6.45 -1.63
CA LEU A 319 8.62 -6.37 -2.04
C LEU A 319 8.31 -5.07 -2.79
N ILE A 320 8.80 -3.93 -2.29
CA ILE A 320 8.62 -2.63 -2.94
C ILE A 320 9.23 -2.65 -4.36
N THR A 321 10.42 -3.23 -4.51
CA THR A 321 11.11 -3.31 -5.80
C THR A 321 10.29 -4.11 -6.81
N GLU A 322 9.73 -5.25 -6.41
CA GLU A 322 8.90 -6.06 -7.30
C GLU A 322 7.54 -5.40 -7.61
N ILE A 323 6.95 -4.67 -6.66
CA ILE A 323 5.76 -3.86 -6.92
C ILE A 323 6.07 -2.78 -7.97
N CYS A 324 7.21 -2.09 -7.87
CA CYS A 324 7.63 -1.09 -8.86
C CYS A 324 7.83 -1.73 -10.25
N PHE A 325 8.43 -2.92 -10.30
CA PHE A 325 8.56 -3.68 -11.54
C PHE A 325 7.20 -4.09 -12.13
N LEU A 326 6.27 -4.53 -11.28
CA LEU A 326 4.91 -4.86 -11.69
C LEU A 326 4.20 -3.65 -12.29
N ILE A 327 4.30 -2.47 -11.66
CA ILE A 327 3.74 -1.21 -12.18
C ILE A 327 4.30 -0.91 -13.58
N LYS A 328 5.63 -0.97 -13.75
CA LYS A 328 6.27 -0.75 -15.05
C LYS A 328 5.81 -1.73 -16.12
N LYS A 329 5.65 -3.01 -15.76
CA LYS A 329 5.17 -4.05 -16.66
C LYS A 329 3.69 -3.85 -17.03
N THR A 330 2.86 -3.42 -16.09
CA THR A 330 1.44 -3.13 -16.31
C THR A 330 1.25 -1.92 -17.24
N PHE A 331 2.09 -0.89 -17.10
CA PHE A 331 2.00 0.36 -17.86
C PHE A 331 3.04 0.50 -18.98
N SER A 332 3.67 -0.59 -19.44
CA SER A 332 4.69 -0.49 -20.48
C SER A 332 4.11 0.11 -21.78
N PHE A 333 4.90 0.99 -22.39
CA PHE A 333 4.54 1.93 -23.47
C PHE A 333 3.78 1.32 -24.67
N GLU A 334 3.96 0.03 -24.95
CA GLU A 334 3.31 -0.67 -26.08
C GLU A 334 1.80 -0.87 -25.92
N ILE A 335 1.26 -0.95 -24.69
CA ILE A 335 -0.20 -1.07 -24.46
C ILE A 335 -0.90 0.30 -24.64
N ILE A 336 -0.19 1.39 -24.34
CA ILE A 336 -0.72 2.76 -24.36
C ILE A 336 -0.73 3.33 -25.78
N ASN A 337 0.18 2.91 -26.66
CA ASN A 337 0.35 3.46 -28.01
C ASN A 337 -0.40 2.72 -29.12
N ASN A 338 -1.13 1.64 -28.82
CA ASN A 338 -2.02 1.02 -29.81
C ASN A 338 -3.30 1.86 -29.95
N GLU A 339 -3.15 3.08 -30.50
CA GLU A 339 -4.20 4.06 -30.79
C GLU A 339 -5.21 3.59 -31.86
N ASN A 340 -5.06 2.38 -32.41
CA ASN A 340 -5.83 1.91 -33.56
C ASN A 340 -6.84 0.79 -33.25
N SER A 341 -7.05 0.40 -31.99
CA SER A 341 -8.09 -0.56 -31.63
C SER A 341 -9.14 0.05 -30.70
N GLU A 342 -10.37 0.02 -31.22
CA GLU A 342 -11.70 0.08 -30.61
C GLU A 342 -11.78 -0.03 -29.07
N GLN A 343 -12.88 0.51 -28.51
CA GLN A 343 -13.37 0.47 -27.12
C GLN A 343 -12.84 -0.65 -26.18
N GLY A 344 -12.59 -1.86 -26.70
CA GLY A 344 -12.02 -3.00 -25.96
C GLY A 344 -10.61 -2.78 -25.38
N SER A 345 -9.75 -1.95 -25.99
CA SER A 345 -8.40 -1.66 -25.45
C SER A 345 -8.44 -0.84 -24.15
N ILE A 346 -9.43 0.07 -24.03
CA ILE A 346 -9.63 0.93 -22.86
C ILE A 346 -10.20 0.13 -21.69
N ASP A 347 -11.12 -0.80 -21.95
CA ASP A 347 -11.73 -1.62 -20.91
C ASP A 347 -10.73 -2.61 -20.29
N GLU A 348 -9.83 -3.20 -21.09
CA GLU A 348 -8.75 -4.04 -20.58
C GLU A 348 -7.79 -3.24 -19.68
N LEU A 349 -7.41 -2.04 -20.11
CA LEU A 349 -6.57 -1.12 -19.34
C LEU A 349 -7.24 -0.72 -18.01
N ASN A 350 -8.56 -0.47 -18.03
CA ASN A 350 -9.35 -0.19 -16.83
C ASN A 350 -9.28 -1.33 -15.81
N ILE A 351 -9.46 -2.57 -16.28
CA ILE A 351 -9.41 -3.76 -15.41
C ILE A 351 -8.01 -3.92 -14.81
N MET A 352 -6.95 -3.76 -15.61
CA MET A 352 -5.57 -3.84 -15.13
C MET A 352 -5.26 -2.82 -14.04
N ILE A 353 -5.74 -1.57 -14.18
CA ILE A 353 -5.57 -0.53 -13.16
C ILE A 353 -6.22 -0.93 -11.84
N ILE A 354 -7.45 -1.45 -11.86
CA ILE A 354 -8.17 -1.87 -10.65
C ILE A 354 -7.45 -3.01 -9.95
N THR A 355 -7.09 -4.05 -10.70
CA THR A 355 -6.34 -5.20 -10.18
C THR A 355 -5.04 -4.73 -9.51
N LEU A 356 -4.33 -3.79 -10.14
CA LEU A 356 -3.13 -3.19 -9.54
C LEU A 356 -3.45 -2.43 -8.23
N ILE A 357 -4.50 -1.60 -8.21
CA ILE A 357 -4.95 -0.88 -7.00
C ILE A 357 -5.28 -1.84 -5.85
N ASN A 358 -5.96 -2.94 -6.13
CA ASN A 358 -6.29 -3.94 -5.12
C ASN A 358 -5.03 -4.62 -4.56
N ILE A 359 -4.09 -5.00 -5.43
CA ILE A 359 -2.77 -5.54 -5.02
C ILE A 359 -2.06 -4.55 -4.09
N LEU A 360 -2.04 -3.26 -4.43
CA LEU A 360 -1.38 -2.21 -3.65
C LEU A 360 -2.04 -2.00 -2.29
N ASN A 361 -3.37 -2.01 -2.24
CA ASN A 361 -4.10 -1.86 -0.98
C ASN A 361 -3.83 -3.06 -0.05
N ASN A 362 -3.83 -4.28 -0.58
CA ASN A 362 -3.57 -5.48 0.20
C ASN A 362 -2.11 -5.58 0.67
N THR A 363 -1.16 -5.21 -0.18
CA THR A 363 0.27 -5.17 0.19
C THR A 363 0.56 -4.07 1.21
N ASN A 364 -0.18 -2.95 1.17
CA ASN A 364 -0.09 -1.92 2.21
C ASN A 364 -0.54 -2.44 3.59
N LEU A 365 -1.57 -3.29 3.65
CA LEU A 365 -2.02 -3.91 4.91
C LEU A 365 -0.94 -4.82 5.53
N LEU A 366 -0.12 -5.47 4.69
CA LEU A 366 1.00 -6.31 5.12
C LEU A 366 2.15 -5.52 5.74
N LEU A 367 2.30 -4.24 5.37
CA LEU A 367 3.45 -3.40 5.73
C LEU A 367 3.21 -2.50 6.97
N ASP A 368 2.10 -2.70 7.71
CA ASP A 368 1.75 -1.99 8.95
C ASP A 368 1.98 -0.46 8.91
N ASN A 369 1.44 0.21 7.89
CA ASN A 369 1.45 1.68 7.78
C ASN A 369 2.83 2.37 7.88
N TYR A 370 3.95 1.65 7.72
CA TYR A 370 5.31 2.24 7.62
C TYR A 370 5.53 3.08 6.34
N LEU A 371 4.45 3.31 5.60
CA LEU A 371 4.41 3.72 4.21
C LEU A 371 4.63 5.21 3.96
N ASN A 372 4.92 6.04 4.96
CA ASN A 372 5.08 7.48 4.68
C ASN A 372 6.39 7.82 3.96
N MET A 373 7.46 7.01 4.05
CA MET A 373 8.71 7.26 3.31
C MET A 373 8.86 6.44 2.02
N ASN A 374 8.42 5.16 2.02
CA ASN A 374 8.58 4.27 0.86
C ASN A 374 7.36 4.22 -0.08
N ASN A 375 6.19 4.76 0.31
CA ASN A 375 5.16 5.09 -0.67
C ASN A 375 5.71 6.03 -1.72
N ASN A 376 6.67 6.90 -1.40
CA ASN A 376 7.20 7.82 -2.39
C ASN A 376 7.81 7.12 -3.59
N LEU A 377 8.45 5.94 -3.45
CA LEU A 377 8.98 5.22 -4.61
C LEU A 377 7.85 4.65 -5.48
N ILE A 378 6.90 3.95 -4.87
CA ILE A 378 5.73 3.39 -5.57
C ILE A 378 4.87 4.51 -6.19
N ILE A 379 4.61 5.57 -5.44
CA ILE A 379 3.90 6.79 -5.87
C ILE A 379 4.70 7.50 -6.96
N ASN A 380 6.02 7.62 -6.87
CA ASN A 380 6.82 8.25 -7.92
C ASN A 380 6.77 7.43 -9.21
N GLU A 381 6.92 6.12 -9.12
CA GLU A 381 6.79 5.22 -10.27
C GLU A 381 5.38 5.32 -10.86
N MET A 382 4.34 5.30 -10.04
CA MET A 382 2.96 5.57 -10.46
C MET A 382 2.80 6.94 -11.12
N ASN A 383 3.34 8.00 -10.54
CA ASN A 383 3.20 9.36 -11.05
C ASN A 383 3.81 9.51 -12.45
N GLN A 384 4.88 8.75 -12.76
CA GLN A 384 5.44 8.72 -14.11
C GLN A 384 4.43 8.24 -15.15
N PHE A 385 3.47 7.38 -14.76
CA PHE A 385 2.44 6.85 -15.65
C PHE A 385 1.09 7.56 -15.50
N ILE A 386 0.72 8.07 -14.32
CA ILE A 386 -0.62 8.63 -14.08
C ILE A 386 -0.77 10.07 -14.59
N ASN A 387 0.32 10.80 -14.80
CA ASN A 387 0.25 12.07 -15.53
C ASN A 387 -0.05 11.86 -17.04
N ASN A 388 -0.24 10.62 -17.49
CA ASN A 388 -0.74 10.33 -18.84
C ASN A 388 -2.25 10.57 -18.92
N ASP A 389 -2.66 11.47 -19.80
CA ASP A 389 -4.07 11.81 -20.07
C ASP A 389 -4.93 10.58 -20.38
N ILE A 390 -4.38 9.57 -21.06
CA ILE A 390 -5.10 8.31 -21.40
C ILE A 390 -5.50 7.57 -20.12
N LEU A 391 -4.59 7.50 -19.14
CA LEU A 391 -4.83 6.80 -17.89
C LEU A 391 -5.86 7.53 -17.01
N LEU A 392 -5.78 8.86 -16.96
CA LEU A 392 -6.79 9.66 -16.26
C LEU A 392 -8.17 9.49 -16.90
N ASN A 393 -8.24 9.50 -18.23
CA ASN A 393 -9.49 9.26 -18.97
C ASN A 393 -10.08 7.88 -18.65
N ALA A 394 -9.26 6.83 -18.64
CA ALA A 394 -9.64 5.48 -18.24
C ALA A 394 -10.23 5.43 -16.82
N ILE A 395 -9.51 5.99 -15.83
CA ILE A 395 -9.97 6.04 -14.44
C ILE A 395 -11.32 6.76 -14.31
N TYR A 396 -11.47 7.93 -14.96
CA TYR A 396 -12.71 8.69 -14.87
C TYR A 396 -13.88 8.04 -15.62
N ASN A 397 -13.65 7.42 -16.77
CA ASN A 397 -14.67 6.63 -17.47
C ASN A 397 -15.18 5.47 -16.60
N ARG A 398 -14.28 4.80 -15.88
CA ARG A 398 -14.67 3.74 -14.95
C ARG A 398 -15.48 4.28 -13.77
N ILE A 399 -15.11 5.43 -13.21
CA ILE A 399 -15.91 6.10 -12.17
C ILE A 399 -17.32 6.35 -12.68
N ASN A 400 -17.49 6.81 -13.93
CA ASN A 400 -18.82 7.02 -14.51
C ASN A 400 -19.65 5.72 -14.53
N LEU A 401 -19.06 4.59 -14.96
CA LEU A 401 -19.73 3.28 -14.96
C LEU A 401 -20.12 2.81 -13.56
N LEU A 402 -19.23 3.01 -12.58
CA LEU A 402 -19.50 2.62 -11.19
C LEU A 402 -20.60 3.46 -10.55
N ILE A 403 -20.70 4.75 -10.90
CA ILE A 403 -21.78 5.63 -10.43
C ILE A 403 -23.12 5.13 -10.97
N ILE A 404 -23.19 4.79 -12.27
CA ILE A 404 -24.39 4.22 -12.89
C ILE A 404 -24.80 2.90 -12.21
N ASN A 405 -23.83 2.10 -11.80
CA ASN A 405 -24.05 0.81 -11.13
C ASN A 405 -24.23 0.91 -9.60
N ASN A 406 -24.23 2.12 -9.01
CA ASN A 406 -24.29 2.35 -7.57
C ASN A 406 -23.18 1.67 -6.72
N ASP A 407 -22.00 1.41 -7.30
CA ASP A 407 -20.88 0.78 -6.59
C ASP A 407 -19.92 1.82 -5.98
N ILE A 408 -20.38 2.41 -4.89
CA ILE A 408 -19.68 3.50 -4.18
C ILE A 408 -18.34 3.04 -3.58
N ASN A 409 -18.22 1.78 -3.17
CA ASN A 409 -17.02 1.27 -2.52
C ASN A 409 -15.83 1.22 -3.49
N GLU A 410 -16.04 0.76 -4.73
CA GLU A 410 -15.00 0.76 -5.76
C GLU A 410 -14.62 2.19 -6.18
N ILE A 411 -15.58 3.12 -6.22
CA ILE A 411 -15.30 4.55 -6.47
C ILE A 411 -14.36 5.09 -5.40
N TYR A 412 -14.61 4.81 -4.12
CA TYR A 412 -13.73 5.25 -3.04
C TYR A 412 -12.33 4.65 -3.12
N LYS A 413 -12.18 3.39 -3.55
CA LYS A 413 -10.87 2.78 -3.79
C LYS A 413 -10.11 3.51 -4.90
N LEU A 414 -10.74 3.74 -6.05
CA LEU A 414 -10.16 4.46 -7.18
C LEU A 414 -9.75 5.89 -6.78
N LEU A 415 -10.63 6.62 -6.09
CA LEU A 415 -10.32 7.97 -5.64
C LEU A 415 -9.22 8.00 -4.59
N SER A 416 -9.14 7.00 -3.71
CA SER A 416 -8.05 6.89 -2.73
C SER A 416 -6.69 6.71 -3.39
N PHE A 417 -6.66 6.08 -4.57
CA PHE A 417 -5.47 5.96 -5.41
C PHE A 417 -5.15 7.29 -6.08
N VAL A 418 -6.14 7.91 -6.73
CA VAL A 418 -5.98 9.19 -7.44
C VAL A 418 -5.47 10.31 -6.52
N ILE A 419 -5.92 10.33 -5.27
CA ILE A 419 -5.53 11.39 -4.32
C ILE A 419 -4.05 11.31 -3.88
N LYS A 420 -3.41 10.14 -4.00
CA LYS A 420 -2.00 9.95 -3.61
C LYS A 420 -0.99 10.47 -4.64
N ILE A 421 -1.47 10.89 -5.81
CA ILE A 421 -0.66 11.33 -6.94
C ILE A 421 -0.13 12.76 -6.69
N LYS A 422 1.04 13.07 -7.25
CA LYS A 422 1.57 14.45 -7.34
C LYS A 422 0.72 15.29 -8.32
N ASP A 423 0.85 16.61 -8.29
CA ASP A 423 0.13 17.52 -9.20
C ASP A 423 -1.41 17.48 -9.09
N LYS A 424 -1.90 17.65 -7.85
CA LYS A 424 -3.33 17.67 -7.49
C LYS A 424 -4.19 18.61 -8.36
N ASP A 425 -3.62 19.67 -8.92
CA ASP A 425 -4.35 20.62 -9.76
C ASP A 425 -4.76 20.02 -11.12
N ILE A 426 -3.91 19.19 -11.74
CA ILE A 426 -4.21 18.48 -13.00
C ILE A 426 -5.40 17.54 -12.78
N ILE A 427 -5.34 16.78 -11.69
CA ILE A 427 -6.38 15.82 -11.26
C ILE A 427 -7.71 16.53 -11.05
N ILE A 428 -7.71 17.66 -10.35
CA ILE A 428 -8.93 18.43 -10.10
C ILE A 428 -9.50 18.99 -11.41
N ASN A 429 -8.66 19.49 -12.30
CA ASN A 429 -9.11 20.05 -13.57
C ASN A 429 -9.71 18.97 -14.47
N LYS A 430 -9.07 17.81 -14.59
CA LYS A 430 -9.64 16.65 -15.30
C LYS A 430 -10.91 16.15 -14.63
N TYR A 431 -10.95 16.03 -13.31
CA TYR A 431 -12.17 15.64 -12.60
C TYR A 431 -13.33 16.61 -12.90
N LYS A 432 -13.08 17.92 -12.95
CA LYS A 432 -14.10 18.92 -13.33
C LYS A 432 -14.59 18.75 -14.76
N GLU A 433 -13.71 18.45 -15.71
CA GLU A 433 -14.08 18.17 -17.09
C GLU A 433 -15.04 16.97 -17.16
N PHE A 434 -14.69 15.87 -16.48
CA PHE A 434 -15.51 14.66 -16.44
C PHE A 434 -16.81 14.86 -15.67
N LEU A 435 -16.77 15.59 -14.56
CA LEU A 435 -17.97 15.92 -13.79
C LEU A 435 -18.92 16.79 -14.61
N THR A 436 -18.42 17.76 -15.39
CA THR A 436 -19.25 18.59 -16.29
C THR A 436 -20.01 17.70 -17.28
N LYS A 437 -19.30 16.78 -17.95
CA LYS A 437 -19.89 15.84 -18.90
C LYS A 437 -20.95 14.96 -18.23
N ARG A 438 -20.61 14.36 -17.09
CA ARG A 438 -21.53 13.50 -16.32
C ARG A 438 -22.78 14.24 -15.88
N LEU A 439 -22.61 15.40 -15.23
CA LEU A 439 -23.72 16.17 -14.69
C LEU A 439 -24.68 16.57 -15.81
N LEU A 440 -24.20 17.18 -16.89
CA LEU A 440 -25.08 17.64 -17.98
C LEU A 440 -25.73 16.48 -18.75
N PHE A 441 -24.98 15.40 -19.02
CA PHE A 441 -25.52 14.22 -19.73
C PHE A 441 -26.57 13.48 -18.90
N ASN A 442 -26.26 13.17 -17.64
CA ASN A 442 -27.18 12.46 -16.76
C ASN A 442 -28.37 13.34 -16.36
N TYR A 443 -28.19 14.65 -16.30
CA TYR A 443 -29.28 15.58 -16.11
C TYR A 443 -30.30 15.46 -17.23
N SER A 444 -29.88 15.55 -18.50
CA SER A 444 -30.80 15.39 -19.63
C SER A 444 -31.48 14.01 -19.64
N LYS A 445 -30.70 12.95 -19.39
CA LYS A 445 -31.17 11.57 -19.40
C LYS A 445 -32.22 11.27 -18.33
N PHE A 446 -32.01 11.75 -17.10
CA PHE A 446 -32.88 11.44 -15.96
C PHE A 446 -33.91 12.52 -15.66
N TYR A 447 -33.86 13.70 -16.30
CA TYR A 447 -34.84 14.76 -16.07
C TYR A 447 -36.31 14.32 -16.21
N PRO A 448 -36.69 13.47 -17.19
CA PRO A 448 -38.06 12.95 -17.27
C PRO A 448 -38.49 12.13 -16.03
N HIS A 449 -37.54 11.75 -15.16
CA HIS A 449 -37.71 10.95 -13.97
C HIS A 449 -37.03 11.59 -12.75
N PHE A 450 -37.61 12.68 -12.22
CA PHE A 450 -37.07 13.45 -11.09
C PHE A 450 -36.51 12.64 -9.91
N PRO A 451 -37.14 11.55 -9.42
CA PRO A 451 -36.58 10.76 -8.33
C PRO A 451 -35.20 10.17 -8.64
N GLU A 452 -35.00 9.64 -9.84
CA GLU A 452 -33.72 9.06 -10.28
C GLU A 452 -32.63 10.13 -10.38
N LEU A 453 -33.00 11.32 -10.83
CA LEU A 453 -32.08 12.46 -10.92
C LEU A 453 -31.63 12.94 -9.52
N ILE A 454 -32.53 12.98 -8.54
CA ILE A 454 -32.20 13.33 -7.14
C ILE A 454 -31.26 12.30 -6.52
N ASP A 455 -31.52 11.01 -6.74
CA ASP A 455 -30.65 9.93 -6.25
C ASP A 455 -29.25 10.03 -6.85
N TYR A 456 -29.16 10.29 -8.15
CA TYR A 456 -27.88 10.51 -8.84
C TYR A 456 -27.09 11.68 -8.24
N ILE A 457 -27.72 12.84 -8.03
CA ILE A 457 -27.05 14.00 -7.42
C ILE A 457 -26.62 13.69 -5.98
N THR A 458 -27.41 12.94 -5.22
CA THR A 458 -27.06 12.51 -3.87
C THR A 458 -25.79 11.62 -3.85
N ILE A 459 -25.60 10.79 -4.88
CA ILE A 459 -24.39 9.98 -5.03
C ILE A 459 -23.18 10.87 -5.33
N GLU A 460 -23.30 11.82 -6.26
CA GLU A 460 -22.22 12.79 -6.56
C GLU A 460 -21.84 13.62 -5.32
N GLU A 461 -22.81 14.03 -4.49
CA GLU A 461 -22.56 14.71 -3.21
C GLU A 461 -21.79 13.82 -2.22
N LYS A 462 -22.14 12.54 -2.10
CA LYS A 462 -21.41 11.58 -1.24
C LYS A 462 -19.98 11.39 -1.71
N ILE A 463 -19.75 11.32 -3.02
CA ILE A 463 -18.42 11.23 -3.61
C ILE A 463 -17.63 12.51 -3.33
N PHE A 464 -18.22 13.67 -3.58
CA PHE A 464 -17.61 14.97 -3.31
C PHE A 464 -17.19 15.13 -1.84
N ASN A 465 -18.07 14.77 -0.90
CA ASN A 465 -17.78 14.87 0.53
C ASN A 465 -16.59 13.99 0.95
N SER A 466 -16.42 12.82 0.32
CA SER A 466 -15.25 11.96 0.58
C SER A 466 -13.92 12.55 0.09
N ILE A 467 -14.00 13.38 -0.96
CA ILE A 467 -12.83 13.99 -1.62
C ILE A 467 -12.49 15.35 -0.98
N LYS A 468 -13.49 16.09 -0.47
CA LYS A 468 -13.36 17.44 0.07
C LYS A 468 -12.30 17.59 1.17
N THR A 469 -12.04 16.55 1.95
CA THR A 469 -11.03 16.59 3.02
C THR A 469 -9.59 16.45 2.51
N LYS A 470 -9.39 16.13 1.23
CA LYS A 470 -8.09 15.67 0.67
C LYS A 470 -7.43 16.67 -0.30
N PHE A 471 -8.16 17.71 -0.72
CA PHE A 471 -7.69 18.75 -1.64
C PHE A 471 -7.78 20.16 -1.02
N HIS A 472 -7.23 21.18 -1.69
CA HIS A 472 -7.32 22.57 -1.21
C HIS A 472 -8.72 23.17 -1.40
N ASN A 473 -9.19 23.93 -0.41
CA ASN A 473 -10.56 24.48 -0.34
C ASN A 473 -10.98 25.28 -1.59
N LYS A 474 -10.08 26.06 -2.19
CA LYS A 474 -10.40 26.91 -3.35
C LYS A 474 -10.75 26.09 -4.61
N SER A 475 -10.03 25.00 -4.85
CA SER A 475 -10.22 24.14 -6.01
C SER A 475 -11.44 23.22 -5.85
N ILE A 476 -11.67 22.75 -4.62
CA ILE A 476 -12.85 21.95 -4.24
C ILE A 476 -14.14 22.78 -4.26
N TYR A 477 -14.07 24.06 -3.88
CA TYR A 477 -15.24 24.94 -3.85
C TYR A 477 -15.96 24.94 -5.20
N LYS A 478 -15.23 25.02 -6.31
CA LYS A 478 -15.81 24.97 -7.66
C LYS A 478 -16.57 23.67 -7.91
N ILE A 479 -16.03 22.51 -7.50
CA ILE A 479 -16.68 21.20 -7.65
C ILE A 479 -18.00 21.16 -6.87
N GLY A 480 -17.97 21.57 -5.60
CA GLY A 480 -19.19 21.61 -4.77
C GLY A 480 -20.24 22.53 -5.38
N LYS A 481 -19.79 23.70 -5.86
CA LYS A 481 -20.67 24.68 -6.50
C LYS A 481 -21.28 24.18 -7.81
N MET A 482 -20.57 23.38 -8.61
CA MET A 482 -21.14 22.73 -9.81
C MET A 482 -22.28 21.78 -9.44
N ILE A 483 -22.11 20.95 -8.39
CA ILE A 483 -23.16 20.03 -7.92
C ILE A 483 -24.35 20.82 -7.38
N ASP A 484 -24.09 21.88 -6.61
CA ASP A 484 -25.12 22.79 -6.09
C ASP A 484 -25.90 23.48 -7.21
N ASP A 485 -25.23 23.93 -8.28
CA ASP A 485 -25.86 24.57 -9.44
C ASP A 485 -26.86 23.62 -10.12
N ILE A 486 -26.49 22.34 -10.31
CA ILE A 486 -27.41 21.34 -10.86
C ILE A 486 -28.58 21.12 -9.92
N ARG A 487 -28.33 20.91 -8.62
CA ARG A 487 -29.39 20.70 -7.61
C ARG A 487 -30.38 21.87 -7.57
N ASN A 488 -29.87 23.09 -7.56
CA ASN A 488 -30.71 24.29 -7.58
C ASN A 488 -31.47 24.44 -8.89
N SER A 489 -30.89 24.01 -10.02
CA SER A 489 -31.60 23.96 -11.30
C SER A 489 -32.75 22.95 -11.27
N ILE A 490 -32.57 21.76 -10.67
CA ILE A 490 -33.67 20.80 -10.47
C ILE A 490 -34.81 21.46 -9.69
N ILE A 491 -34.50 22.04 -8.53
CA ILE A 491 -35.49 22.68 -7.65
C ILE A 491 -36.23 23.79 -8.41
N HIS A 492 -35.49 24.64 -9.12
CA HIS A 492 -36.07 25.76 -9.84
C HIS A 492 -36.97 25.31 -11.01
N ASN A 493 -36.59 24.27 -11.77
CA ASN A 493 -37.48 23.73 -12.82
C ASN A 493 -38.74 23.09 -12.23
N ILE A 494 -38.64 22.37 -11.10
CA ILE A 494 -39.82 21.85 -10.39
C ILE A 494 -40.74 23.00 -9.94
N GLU A 495 -40.18 24.05 -9.35
CA GLU A 495 -40.94 25.23 -8.94
C GLU A 495 -41.59 25.93 -10.13
N LEU A 496 -40.91 26.00 -11.27
CA LEU A 496 -41.46 26.57 -12.50
C LEU A 496 -42.58 25.71 -13.08
N GLU A 497 -42.45 24.39 -13.10
CA GLU A 497 -43.54 23.48 -13.52
C GLU A 497 -44.78 23.69 -12.64
N LEU A 498 -44.60 23.78 -11.32
CA LEU A 498 -45.68 24.06 -10.37
C LEU A 498 -46.29 25.46 -10.56
N LYS A 499 -45.48 26.50 -10.75
CA LYS A 499 -45.94 27.90 -10.97
C LYS A 499 -46.59 28.08 -12.35
N ASN A 500 -46.11 27.38 -13.38
CA ASN A 500 -46.69 27.42 -14.72
C ASN A 500 -48.10 26.83 -14.73
N TYR A 501 -48.38 25.83 -13.89
CA TYR A 501 -49.73 25.32 -13.65
C TYR A 501 -50.68 26.38 -13.04
N GLU A 502 -50.16 27.37 -12.31
CA GLU A 502 -50.96 28.45 -11.71
C GLU A 502 -51.07 29.71 -12.60
N ILE A 503 -50.16 29.90 -13.56
CA ILE A 503 -50.04 31.17 -14.32
C ILE A 503 -50.39 31.01 -15.82
N ILE A 504 -50.32 29.81 -16.40
CA ILE A 504 -50.44 29.63 -17.87
C ILE A 504 -51.85 29.20 -18.27
N ASN A 505 -52.62 30.19 -18.71
CA ASN A 505 -53.71 30.02 -19.68
C ASN A 505 -53.26 30.53 -21.07
N ASP A 506 -51.96 30.36 -21.38
CA ASP A 506 -51.30 30.86 -22.59
C ASP A 506 -51.24 29.72 -23.62
N LYS A 507 -52.24 29.66 -24.52
CA LYS A 507 -52.39 28.66 -25.60
C LYS A 507 -51.16 28.49 -26.51
N PHE A 508 -50.18 29.41 -26.44
CA PHE A 508 -48.97 29.39 -27.25
C PHE A 508 -47.90 28.39 -26.76
N LEU A 509 -47.92 28.04 -25.47
CA LEU A 509 -46.92 27.15 -24.86
C LEU A 509 -47.38 25.68 -24.82
N ASP A 510 -48.64 25.39 -25.20
CA ASP A 510 -49.22 24.04 -25.23
C ASP A 510 -48.46 23.07 -26.15
N ASN A 511 -47.67 23.59 -27.09
CA ASN A 511 -46.89 22.81 -28.05
C ASN A 511 -45.49 22.41 -27.55
N ILE A 512 -45.07 22.89 -26.37
CA ILE A 512 -43.77 22.53 -25.80
C ILE A 512 -43.95 21.53 -24.67
N ASN A 513 -43.55 20.28 -24.92
CA ASN A 513 -43.46 19.28 -23.88
C ASN A 513 -42.06 19.33 -23.26
N ASN A 514 -42.00 19.51 -21.94
CA ASN A 514 -40.80 19.31 -21.10
C ASN A 514 -39.58 20.17 -21.47
N ILE A 515 -39.63 21.49 -21.23
CA ILE A 515 -38.38 22.29 -21.20
C ILE A 515 -37.71 22.15 -19.85
N CYS A 516 -36.40 21.96 -19.90
CA CYS A 516 -35.53 21.99 -18.74
C CYS A 516 -34.38 22.97 -18.93
N ILE A 517 -34.14 23.83 -17.95
CA ILE A 517 -33.04 24.80 -17.96
C ILE A 517 -32.03 24.50 -16.87
N VAL A 518 -30.76 24.46 -17.24
CA VAL A 518 -29.66 24.35 -16.29
C VAL A 518 -29.05 25.72 -16.03
N ASN A 519 -29.21 26.23 -14.81
CA ASN A 519 -28.63 27.49 -14.37
C ASN A 519 -27.20 27.28 -13.86
N LEU A 520 -26.22 27.78 -14.62
CA LEU A 520 -24.81 27.61 -14.33
C LEU A 520 -24.17 28.91 -13.82
N SER A 521 -23.39 28.83 -12.74
CA SER A 521 -22.62 29.98 -12.25
C SER A 521 -21.47 30.32 -13.22
N TYR A 522 -21.39 31.58 -13.67
CA TYR A 522 -20.48 32.02 -14.74
C TYR A 522 -19.01 31.61 -14.52
N GLU A 523 -18.39 31.96 -13.39
CA GLU A 523 -16.94 31.70 -13.14
C GLU A 523 -16.59 30.27 -12.68
N ILE A 524 -17.62 29.41 -12.51
CA ILE A 524 -17.46 28.08 -11.94
C ILE A 524 -17.25 27.02 -13.01
N TRP A 525 -18.02 27.13 -14.10
CA TRP A 525 -18.05 26.14 -15.17
C TRP A 525 -17.08 26.53 -16.30
N ASN A 526 -16.23 25.61 -16.70
CA ASN A 526 -15.26 25.83 -17.78
C ASN A 526 -15.92 25.96 -19.18
N ILE A 527 -17.25 25.81 -19.28
CA ILE A 527 -18.02 25.95 -20.53
C ILE A 527 -18.62 27.36 -20.71
N ASN A 528 -18.57 28.20 -19.67
CA ASN A 528 -19.16 29.53 -19.67
C ASN A 528 -18.13 30.55 -20.21
N TYR A 529 -17.96 30.59 -21.53
CA TYR A 529 -17.09 31.56 -22.20
C TYR A 529 -17.83 32.87 -22.48
N SER A 530 -17.12 34.00 -22.57
CA SER A 530 -17.71 35.30 -22.97
C SER A 530 -18.22 35.33 -24.40
N ASP A 531 -17.79 34.37 -25.20
CA ASP A 531 -18.03 34.36 -26.63
C ASP A 531 -19.34 33.64 -26.95
N TYR A 532 -20.07 34.14 -27.95
CA TYR A 532 -21.23 33.47 -28.54
C TYR A 532 -22.47 33.37 -27.62
N ILE A 533 -22.66 34.39 -26.79
CA ILE A 533 -23.78 34.51 -25.85
C ILE A 533 -24.96 35.26 -26.50
N ILE A 534 -26.16 34.79 -26.22
CA ILE A 534 -27.39 35.58 -26.38
C ILE A 534 -27.77 36.17 -25.02
N GLY A 535 -27.54 37.48 -24.87
CA GLY A 535 -27.89 38.22 -23.67
C GLY A 535 -29.20 39.01 -23.80
N ASN A 536 -29.61 39.67 -22.73
CA ASN A 536 -30.86 40.46 -22.68
C ASN A 536 -31.00 41.52 -23.79
N LYS A 537 -29.89 42.07 -24.30
CA LYS A 537 -29.93 43.03 -25.42
C LYS A 537 -30.50 42.39 -26.68
N ILE A 538 -29.96 41.25 -27.09
CA ILE A 538 -30.40 40.51 -28.29
C ILE A 538 -31.83 40.00 -28.10
N LEU A 539 -32.16 39.50 -26.90
CA LEU A 539 -33.51 39.00 -26.61
C LEU A 539 -34.58 40.10 -26.68
N ASN A 540 -34.26 41.34 -26.33
CA ASN A 540 -35.19 42.46 -26.44
C ASN A 540 -35.63 42.72 -27.88
N ASP A 541 -34.76 42.46 -28.87
CA ASP A 541 -35.08 42.61 -30.28
C ASP A 541 -36.04 41.51 -30.77
N TYR A 542 -36.18 40.43 -30.00
CA TYR A 542 -37.05 39.29 -30.30
C TYR A 542 -38.41 39.29 -29.58
N LYS A 543 -38.76 40.34 -28.82
CA LYS A 543 -40.01 40.41 -28.02
C LYS A 543 -41.28 40.07 -28.79
N ASN A 544 -41.32 40.40 -30.08
CA ASN A 544 -42.50 40.21 -30.94
C ASN A 544 -42.38 39.02 -31.90
N THR A 545 -41.46 38.08 -31.66
CA THR A 545 -41.26 36.96 -32.59
C THR A 545 -42.21 35.80 -32.35
N SER A 546 -42.52 35.07 -33.43
CA SER A 546 -43.29 33.83 -33.37
C SER A 546 -42.42 32.61 -33.01
N ASN A 547 -41.13 32.82 -32.72
CA ASN A 547 -40.20 31.76 -32.37
C ASN A 547 -40.48 31.26 -30.95
N ILE A 548 -40.78 29.97 -30.84
CA ILE A 548 -41.29 29.36 -29.63
C ILE A 548 -40.21 29.32 -28.55
N LEU A 549 -38.98 28.98 -28.92
CA LEU A 549 -37.86 28.88 -27.99
C LEU A 549 -37.49 30.25 -27.42
N ILE A 550 -37.44 31.31 -28.24
CA ILE A 550 -37.13 32.66 -27.75
C ILE A 550 -38.21 33.21 -26.84
N GLN A 551 -39.49 32.99 -27.17
CA GLN A 551 -40.59 33.42 -26.30
C GLN A 551 -40.51 32.78 -24.92
N TYR A 552 -40.15 31.49 -24.88
CA TYR A 552 -39.89 30.81 -23.62
C TYR A 552 -38.69 31.40 -22.87
N ILE A 553 -37.56 31.61 -23.55
CA ILE A 553 -36.36 32.25 -22.96
C ILE A 553 -36.68 33.62 -22.35
N LEU A 554 -37.47 34.44 -23.04
CA LEU A 554 -37.92 35.75 -22.56
C LEU A 554 -38.76 35.63 -21.29
N LYS A 555 -39.71 34.69 -21.27
CA LYS A 555 -40.55 34.43 -20.10
C LYS A 555 -39.73 33.95 -18.92
N TYR A 556 -38.82 33.01 -19.15
CA TYR A 556 -37.91 32.51 -18.13
C TYR A 556 -37.03 33.62 -17.55
N ASN A 557 -36.44 34.46 -18.41
CA ASN A 557 -35.63 35.60 -17.96
C ASN A 557 -36.41 36.55 -17.07
N ASN A 558 -37.68 36.82 -17.38
CA ASN A 558 -38.54 37.68 -16.55
C ASN A 558 -38.82 37.06 -15.18
N ILE A 559 -39.14 35.75 -15.14
CA ILE A 559 -39.36 35.04 -13.88
C ILE A 559 -38.07 35.04 -13.04
N TYR A 560 -36.96 34.61 -13.63
CA TYR A 560 -35.68 34.53 -12.96
C TYR A 560 -35.20 35.90 -12.45
N SER A 561 -35.29 36.96 -13.27
CA SER A 561 -34.89 38.31 -12.84
C SER A 561 -35.75 38.83 -11.68
N SER A 562 -37.06 38.53 -11.69
CA SER A 562 -37.98 38.93 -10.61
C SER A 562 -37.67 38.23 -9.28
N GLU A 563 -37.25 36.96 -9.29
CA GLU A 563 -36.88 36.21 -8.09
C GLU A 563 -35.60 36.74 -7.40
N TYR A 564 -34.76 37.48 -8.14
CA TYR A 564 -33.47 37.97 -7.67
C TYR A 564 -33.35 39.50 -7.68
N ASP A 565 -34.46 40.23 -7.49
CA ASP A 565 -34.52 41.70 -7.45
C ASP A 565 -33.84 42.41 -8.64
N ASN A 566 -33.82 41.78 -9.83
CA ASN A 566 -33.09 42.26 -11.01
C ASN A 566 -31.57 42.43 -10.81
N LYS A 567 -30.98 41.81 -9.79
CA LYS A 567 -29.52 41.85 -9.53
C LYS A 567 -28.74 40.82 -10.35
N ARG A 568 -29.43 39.88 -10.98
CA ARG A 568 -28.84 38.80 -11.78
C ARG A 568 -29.31 38.88 -13.22
N PHE A 569 -28.41 38.54 -14.13
CA PHE A 569 -28.67 38.47 -15.57
C PHE A 569 -28.35 37.08 -16.08
N LEU A 570 -29.11 36.61 -17.07
CA LEU A 570 -28.91 35.32 -17.70
C LEU A 570 -28.24 35.49 -19.06
N ASN A 571 -27.27 34.61 -19.32
CA ASN A 571 -26.55 34.49 -20.58
C ASN A 571 -26.91 33.13 -21.17
N TRP A 572 -27.43 33.13 -22.40
CA TRP A 572 -27.90 31.92 -23.07
C TRP A 572 -26.86 31.39 -24.06
N TYR A 573 -26.60 30.09 -23.98
CA TYR A 573 -25.64 29.39 -24.82
C TYR A 573 -26.35 28.39 -25.74
N LEU A 574 -26.90 28.87 -26.86
CA LEU A 574 -27.70 28.03 -27.77
C LEU A 574 -26.90 26.95 -28.51
N HIS A 575 -25.57 26.99 -28.43
CA HIS A 575 -24.68 25.95 -28.94
C HIS A 575 -24.48 24.79 -27.95
N TYR A 576 -25.13 24.84 -26.77
CA TYR A 576 -25.19 23.76 -25.79
C TYR A 576 -26.64 23.35 -25.52
N GLY A 577 -26.83 22.09 -25.12
CA GLY A 577 -28.15 21.50 -24.89
C GLY A 577 -28.66 20.70 -26.09
N GLU A 578 -29.89 20.21 -25.99
CA GLU A 578 -30.54 19.41 -27.02
C GLU A 578 -32.02 19.79 -27.12
N VAL A 579 -32.54 19.70 -28.33
CA VAL A 579 -33.97 19.86 -28.65
C VAL A 579 -34.39 18.61 -29.41
N ASP A 580 -35.36 17.89 -28.86
CA ASP A 580 -36.01 16.75 -29.51
C ASP A 580 -37.30 17.23 -30.17
N ILE A 581 -37.39 17.04 -31.49
CA ILE A 581 -38.57 17.39 -32.27
C ILE A 581 -39.02 16.23 -33.14
N THR A 582 -40.31 16.15 -33.40
CA THR A 582 -40.85 15.28 -34.46
C THR A 582 -41.08 16.11 -35.72
N TYR A 583 -40.36 15.79 -36.79
CA TYR A 583 -40.53 16.38 -38.12
C TYR A 583 -40.78 15.27 -39.15
N LEU A 584 -41.88 15.36 -39.91
CA LEU A 584 -42.29 14.33 -40.90
C LEU A 584 -42.24 12.90 -40.33
N ASN A 585 -42.80 12.71 -39.12
CA ASN A 585 -42.83 11.45 -38.37
C ASN A 585 -41.45 10.85 -38.02
N GLN A 586 -40.39 11.66 -38.05
CA GLN A 586 -39.05 11.28 -37.60
C GLN A 586 -38.66 12.13 -36.39
N ASN A 587 -38.09 11.50 -35.37
CA ASN A 587 -37.54 12.20 -34.21
C ASN A 587 -36.14 12.69 -34.53
N LEU A 588 -35.92 13.99 -34.35
CA LEU A 588 -34.67 14.67 -34.62
C LEU A 588 -34.17 15.30 -33.34
N ILE A 589 -32.93 15.00 -32.98
CA ILE A 589 -32.20 15.61 -31.86
C ILE A 589 -31.22 16.61 -32.45
N MET A 590 -31.35 17.88 -32.08
CA MET A 590 -30.52 18.98 -32.59
C MET A 590 -30.12 19.96 -31.50
N LEU A 591 -29.09 20.77 -31.76
CA LEU A 591 -28.71 21.88 -30.90
C LEU A 591 -29.82 22.96 -30.91
N PRO A 592 -30.03 23.71 -29.82
CA PRO A 592 -30.96 24.82 -29.81
C PRO A 592 -30.70 25.82 -30.95
N ILE A 593 -29.43 26.08 -31.30
CA ILE A 593 -29.08 26.97 -32.42
C ILE A 593 -29.40 26.39 -33.80
N GLN A 594 -29.37 25.06 -33.96
CA GLN A 594 -29.83 24.38 -35.18
C GLN A 594 -31.37 24.50 -35.29
N TYR A 595 -32.07 24.35 -34.16
CA TYR A 595 -33.52 24.54 -34.08
C TYR A 595 -33.94 25.99 -34.40
N MET A 596 -33.18 26.97 -33.92
CA MET A 596 -33.39 28.39 -34.25
C MET A 596 -33.37 28.66 -35.76
N VAL A 597 -32.46 28.00 -36.50
CA VAL A 597 -32.43 28.10 -37.96
C VAL A 597 -33.68 27.44 -38.58
N LEU A 598 -34.08 26.27 -38.07
CA LEU A 598 -35.28 25.58 -38.55
C LEU A 598 -36.56 26.39 -38.33
N GLU A 599 -36.70 27.08 -37.20
CA GLU A 599 -37.84 27.94 -36.90
C GLU A 599 -37.93 29.17 -37.83
N MET A 600 -36.88 29.53 -38.57
CA MET A 600 -37.02 30.58 -39.60
C MET A 600 -37.92 30.13 -40.76
N PHE A 601 -38.14 28.82 -40.92
CA PHE A 601 -38.91 28.20 -42.01
C PHE A 601 -40.37 27.90 -41.66
N THR A 602 -40.91 28.39 -40.52
CA THR A 602 -42.29 28.08 -40.12
C THR A 602 -43.34 28.49 -41.17
N ASN A 603 -43.09 29.60 -41.88
CA ASN A 603 -44.02 30.17 -42.87
C ASN A 603 -43.45 30.18 -44.31
N GLN A 604 -42.26 29.62 -44.53
CA GLN A 604 -41.55 29.69 -45.80
C GLN A 604 -40.62 28.48 -45.95
N ASN A 605 -40.52 27.94 -47.16
CA ASN A 605 -39.69 26.75 -47.42
C ASN A 605 -38.28 27.10 -47.94
N GLU A 606 -38.00 28.37 -48.22
CA GLU A 606 -36.74 28.82 -48.83
C GLU A 606 -36.33 30.17 -48.23
N ILE A 607 -35.07 30.28 -47.79
CA ILE A 607 -34.50 31.50 -47.20
C ILE A 607 -33.06 31.68 -47.71
N SER A 608 -32.67 32.92 -48.01
CA SER A 608 -31.29 33.24 -48.38
C SER A 608 -30.32 33.02 -47.22
N LEU A 609 -29.16 32.43 -47.51
CA LEU A 609 -28.09 32.24 -46.51
C LEU A 609 -27.61 33.55 -45.89
N ASP A 610 -27.63 34.66 -46.62
CA ASP A 610 -27.23 35.97 -46.10
C ASP A 610 -28.19 36.43 -44.98
N ILE A 611 -29.50 36.19 -45.17
CA ILE A 611 -30.51 36.47 -44.14
C ILE A 611 -30.27 35.61 -42.90
N ILE A 612 -29.98 34.32 -43.09
CA ILE A 612 -29.70 33.41 -41.97
C ILE A 612 -28.43 33.82 -41.22
N TYR A 613 -27.33 34.12 -41.92
CA TYR A 613 -26.06 34.52 -41.30
C TYR A 613 -26.10 35.89 -40.59
N SER A 614 -27.00 36.76 -41.02
CA SER A 614 -27.26 38.07 -40.42
C SER A 614 -28.29 38.04 -39.28
N SER A 615 -28.93 36.90 -39.00
CA SER A 615 -29.90 36.81 -37.92
C SER A 615 -29.27 37.07 -36.55
N TYR A 616 -29.96 37.81 -35.68
CA TYR A 616 -29.40 38.28 -34.40
C TYR A 616 -28.97 37.15 -33.47
N PHE A 617 -29.63 35.98 -33.48
CA PHE A 617 -29.20 34.81 -32.71
C PHE A 617 -27.89 34.20 -33.20
N PHE A 618 -27.51 34.47 -34.45
CA PHE A 618 -26.30 33.99 -35.11
C PHE A 618 -25.22 35.07 -35.16
N GLU A 619 -25.57 36.35 -35.08
CA GLU A 619 -24.68 37.50 -35.29
C GLU A 619 -23.34 37.37 -34.56
N ASN A 620 -23.38 37.05 -33.27
CA ASN A 620 -22.21 36.93 -32.41
C ASN A 620 -21.29 35.74 -32.71
N TYR A 621 -21.71 34.78 -33.55
CA TYR A 621 -20.92 33.57 -33.85
C TYR A 621 -19.92 33.79 -35.00
N PRO A 622 -18.76 33.11 -35.00
CA PRO A 622 -17.76 33.24 -36.05
C PRO A 622 -18.28 32.66 -37.36
N THR A 623 -17.80 33.19 -38.48
CA THR A 623 -18.23 32.74 -39.81
C THR A 623 -18.03 31.23 -40.01
N GLN A 624 -16.95 30.65 -39.49
CA GLN A 624 -16.72 29.20 -39.59
C GLN A 624 -17.75 28.40 -38.80
N PHE A 625 -18.07 28.80 -37.57
CA PHE A 625 -19.10 28.13 -36.76
C PHE A 625 -20.46 28.19 -37.46
N LYS A 626 -20.84 29.37 -37.98
CA LYS A 626 -22.08 29.56 -38.74
C LYS A 626 -22.16 28.59 -39.91
N LYS A 627 -21.07 28.46 -40.69
CA LYS A 627 -20.97 27.50 -41.79
C LYS A 627 -21.10 26.06 -41.32
N ASP A 628 -20.43 25.68 -40.23
CA ASP A 628 -20.48 24.31 -39.69
C ASP A 628 -21.90 23.92 -39.25
N ILE A 629 -22.64 24.85 -38.61
CA ILE A 629 -24.05 24.64 -38.25
C ILE A 629 -24.90 24.43 -39.50
N ILE A 630 -24.79 25.30 -40.51
CA ILE A 630 -25.56 25.17 -41.76
C ILE A 630 -25.17 23.88 -42.50
N ASN A 631 -23.89 23.55 -42.56
CA ASN A 631 -23.41 22.32 -43.20
C ASN A 631 -23.94 21.07 -42.51
N SER A 632 -24.02 21.05 -41.17
CA SER A 632 -24.62 19.93 -40.43
C SER A 632 -26.11 19.75 -40.76
N LEU A 633 -26.85 20.85 -40.93
CA LEU A 633 -28.26 20.85 -41.34
C LEU A 633 -28.47 20.37 -42.78
N ILE A 634 -27.51 20.60 -43.67
CA ILE A 634 -27.56 20.14 -45.06
C ILE A 634 -27.19 18.66 -45.15
N ARG A 635 -26.13 18.25 -44.45
CA ARG A 635 -25.66 16.85 -44.46
C ARG A 635 -26.64 15.91 -43.79
N SER A 636 -27.43 16.39 -42.82
CA SER A 636 -28.55 15.64 -42.27
C SER A 636 -29.69 15.40 -43.27
N LYS A 637 -29.61 16.03 -44.46
CA LYS A 637 -30.63 16.09 -45.52
C LYS A 637 -31.89 16.86 -45.14
N LEU A 638 -31.88 17.54 -43.98
CA LEU A 638 -33.00 18.39 -43.56
C LEU A 638 -33.13 19.60 -44.48
N PHE A 639 -32.00 20.08 -45.02
CA PHE A 639 -31.96 21.20 -45.96
C PHE A 639 -31.15 20.89 -47.21
N ASN A 640 -31.51 21.55 -48.31
CA ASN A 640 -30.73 21.57 -49.55
C ASN A 640 -30.26 23.01 -49.84
N ILE A 641 -29.10 23.18 -50.48
CA ILE A 641 -28.68 24.48 -51.01
C ILE A 641 -28.99 24.56 -52.49
N LYS A 642 -29.63 25.67 -52.91
CA LYS A 642 -29.77 26.04 -54.32
C LYS A 642 -29.64 27.56 -54.47
N ASN A 643 -28.76 28.03 -55.36
CA ASN A 643 -28.60 29.46 -55.68
C ASN A 643 -28.44 30.38 -54.45
N ASN A 644 -27.60 30.00 -53.48
CA ASN A 644 -27.39 30.72 -52.21
C ASN A 644 -28.61 30.78 -51.25
N ASN A 645 -29.65 30.02 -51.54
CA ASN A 645 -30.79 29.82 -50.66
C ASN A 645 -30.74 28.43 -50.03
N LEU A 646 -31.11 28.37 -48.76
CA LEU A 646 -31.34 27.14 -48.02
C LEU A 646 -32.82 26.77 -48.15
N ILE A 647 -33.10 25.54 -48.57
CA ILE A 647 -34.44 25.03 -48.87
C ILE A 647 -34.75 23.87 -47.93
N LEU A 648 -35.85 23.96 -47.18
CA LEU A 648 -36.32 22.92 -46.27
C LEU A 648 -36.82 21.70 -47.05
N ALA A 649 -36.36 20.51 -46.68
CA ALA A 649 -36.78 19.27 -47.31
C ALA A 649 -38.16 18.84 -46.81
N THR A 650 -39.12 18.68 -47.72
CA THR A 650 -40.51 18.29 -47.40
C THR A 650 -40.75 16.77 -47.45
N ASN A 651 -39.72 15.99 -47.79
CA ASN A 651 -39.75 14.53 -47.84
C ASN A 651 -38.32 13.95 -47.71
N GLY A 652 -38.22 12.68 -47.34
CA GLY A 652 -36.94 11.96 -47.24
C GLY A 652 -36.65 11.38 -45.86
N ILE A 653 -35.54 10.64 -45.77
CA ILE A 653 -35.01 10.11 -44.51
C ILE A 653 -33.89 11.05 -44.05
N PHE A 654 -34.03 11.55 -42.82
CA PHE A 654 -33.08 12.46 -42.20
C PHE A 654 -32.14 11.71 -41.25
N VAL A 655 -30.96 12.28 -41.01
CA VAL A 655 -30.13 11.84 -39.89
C VAL A 655 -30.82 12.25 -38.59
N GLN A 656 -31.05 11.31 -37.67
CA GLN A 656 -31.81 11.56 -36.44
C GLN A 656 -31.06 12.40 -35.41
N ASN A 657 -29.73 12.27 -35.29
CA ASN A 657 -28.94 13.00 -34.30
C ASN A 657 -28.00 14.01 -34.97
N LEU A 658 -28.49 15.25 -35.09
CA LEU A 658 -27.78 16.36 -35.72
C LEU A 658 -26.70 16.96 -34.80
N VAL A 659 -26.82 16.76 -33.48
CA VAL A 659 -25.81 17.15 -32.50
C VAL A 659 -24.52 16.37 -32.77
N MET A 660 -24.62 15.03 -32.87
CA MET A 660 -23.49 14.15 -33.20
C MET A 660 -22.87 14.52 -34.54
N LEU A 661 -23.69 14.75 -35.56
CA LEU A 661 -23.23 15.13 -36.90
C LEU A 661 -22.41 16.43 -36.86
N PHE A 662 -22.90 17.46 -36.17
CA PHE A 662 -22.15 18.70 -35.97
C PHE A 662 -20.83 18.46 -35.24
N THR A 663 -20.83 17.67 -34.15
CA THR A 663 -19.62 17.45 -33.36
C THR A 663 -18.52 16.68 -34.10
N HIS A 664 -18.87 15.77 -35.00
CA HIS A 664 -17.90 14.98 -35.77
C HIS A 664 -17.30 15.75 -36.94
N GLU A 665 -18.04 16.72 -37.50
CA GLU A 665 -17.68 17.32 -38.77
C GLU A 665 -17.33 18.81 -38.69
N SER A 666 -17.46 19.44 -37.51
CA SER A 666 -17.13 20.85 -37.32
C SER A 666 -15.62 21.08 -37.28
N GLU A 667 -15.13 21.85 -38.25
CA GLU A 667 -13.76 22.37 -38.26
C GLU A 667 -13.54 23.36 -37.12
N PHE A 668 -14.57 24.15 -36.76
CA PHE A 668 -14.52 25.05 -35.61
C PHE A 668 -14.24 24.30 -34.30
N MET A 669 -14.93 23.17 -34.04
CA MET A 669 -14.71 22.39 -32.82
C MET A 669 -13.31 21.77 -32.76
N SER A 670 -12.71 21.48 -33.91
CA SER A 670 -11.33 20.98 -34.01
C SER A 670 -10.30 22.08 -33.74
N ASN A 671 -10.52 23.29 -34.26
CA ASN A 671 -9.62 24.44 -34.09
C ASN A 671 -9.72 25.08 -32.71
N LYS A 672 -10.93 25.14 -32.10
CA LYS A 672 -11.14 25.72 -30.76
C LYS A 672 -10.33 24.98 -29.68
N LYS A 673 -10.18 23.65 -29.78
CA LYS A 673 -9.34 22.87 -28.84
C LYS A 673 -7.87 23.28 -28.89
N LEU A 674 -7.36 23.67 -30.07
CA LEU A 674 -5.98 24.14 -30.25
C LEU A 674 -5.83 25.60 -29.78
N GLU A 675 -6.84 26.44 -30.00
CA GLU A 675 -6.86 27.83 -29.52
C GLU A 675 -6.98 27.92 -27.99
N GLU A 676 -7.78 27.08 -27.34
CA GLU A 676 -7.90 27.02 -25.86
C GLU A 676 -6.56 26.63 -25.20
N LEU A 677 -5.83 25.69 -25.81
CA LEU A 677 -4.47 25.33 -25.37
C LEU A 677 -3.50 26.51 -25.54
N ALA A 678 -3.59 27.25 -26.65
CA ALA A 678 -2.75 28.43 -26.88
C ALA A 678 -3.06 29.57 -25.89
N LEU A 679 -4.33 29.84 -25.60
CA LEU A 679 -4.77 30.88 -24.64
C LEU A 679 -4.34 30.56 -23.21
N THR A 680 -4.51 29.31 -22.77
CA THR A 680 -4.07 28.88 -21.44
C THR A 680 -2.54 28.93 -21.29
N HIS A 681 -1.78 28.58 -22.34
CA HIS A 681 -0.34 28.80 -22.37
C HIS A 681 0.01 30.28 -22.24
N ASN A 682 -0.70 31.15 -22.96
CA ASN A 682 -0.48 32.60 -22.93
C ASN A 682 -0.72 33.19 -21.52
N ASP A 683 -1.79 32.81 -20.83
CA ASP A 683 -2.09 33.25 -19.46
C ASP A 683 -1.01 32.82 -18.45
N ILE A 684 -0.49 31.58 -18.59
CA ILE A 684 0.61 31.07 -17.76
C ILE A 684 1.88 31.89 -17.99
N VAL A 685 2.18 32.26 -19.24
CA VAL A 685 3.33 33.11 -19.59
C VAL A 685 3.14 34.52 -19.01
N ILE A 686 1.99 35.16 -19.24
CA ILE A 686 1.66 36.51 -18.73
C ILE A 686 1.82 36.58 -17.20
N SER A 687 1.28 35.58 -16.49
CA SER A 687 1.38 35.50 -15.03
C SER A 687 2.84 35.39 -14.56
N ASN A 688 3.65 34.58 -15.25
CA ASN A 688 5.07 34.42 -14.92
C ASN A 688 5.90 35.67 -15.25
N ILE A 689 5.66 36.33 -16.40
CA ILE A 689 6.25 37.63 -16.74
C ILE A 689 5.97 38.63 -15.63
N ASN A 690 4.71 38.78 -15.24
CA ASN A 690 4.30 39.72 -14.20
C ASN A 690 4.98 39.43 -12.85
N HIS A 691 5.15 38.16 -12.48
CA HIS A 691 5.85 37.80 -11.25
C HIS A 691 7.36 38.10 -11.31
N ILE A 692 8.01 37.88 -12.45
CA ILE A 692 9.46 38.08 -12.60
C ILE A 692 9.77 39.58 -12.65
N LEU A 693 9.02 40.34 -13.45
CA LEU A 693 9.22 41.78 -13.63
C LEU A 693 8.78 42.62 -12.43
N LYS A 694 8.08 42.03 -11.46
CA LYS A 694 7.87 42.62 -10.11
C LYS A 694 9.17 42.76 -9.31
N ILE A 695 10.17 41.93 -9.61
CA ILE A 695 11.40 41.82 -8.81
C ILE A 695 12.52 42.58 -9.51
N ASN A 696 12.77 42.28 -10.79
CA ASN A 696 13.84 42.89 -11.58
C ASN A 696 13.35 43.23 -12.99
N SER A 697 13.78 44.37 -13.52
CA SER A 697 13.66 44.67 -14.95
C SER A 697 14.65 43.83 -15.75
N LEU A 698 14.21 43.20 -16.84
CA LEU A 698 15.03 42.27 -17.63
C LEU A 698 14.97 42.59 -19.13
N ALA A 699 16.05 42.30 -19.84
CA ALA A 699 16.10 42.36 -21.31
C ALA A 699 15.28 41.22 -21.93
N TYR A 700 14.90 41.35 -23.21
CA TYR A 700 14.06 40.37 -23.91
C TYR A 700 14.59 38.94 -23.82
N ASP A 701 15.85 38.70 -24.19
CA ASP A 701 16.43 37.35 -24.24
C ASP A 701 16.59 36.74 -22.84
N GLU A 702 16.99 37.55 -21.84
CA GLU A 702 17.11 37.11 -20.45
C GLU A 702 15.74 36.77 -19.85
N LEU A 703 14.72 37.59 -20.11
CA LEU A 703 13.35 37.34 -19.66
C LEU A 703 12.78 36.07 -20.33
N PHE A 704 13.04 35.89 -21.63
CA PHE A 704 12.66 34.69 -22.38
C PHE A 704 13.30 33.43 -21.76
N ASP A 705 14.61 33.44 -21.52
CA ASP A 705 15.32 32.28 -20.96
C ASP A 705 14.90 31.96 -19.52
N VAL A 706 14.69 32.98 -18.68
CA VAL A 706 14.19 32.80 -17.31
C VAL A 706 12.78 32.18 -17.32
N ILE A 707 11.91 32.63 -18.22
CA ILE A 707 10.55 32.08 -18.34
C ILE A 707 10.57 30.68 -18.93
N LYS A 708 11.42 30.43 -19.93
CA LYS A 708 11.60 29.11 -20.56
C LYS A 708 11.99 28.07 -19.53
N ASN A 709 12.93 28.42 -18.66
CA ASN A 709 13.41 27.51 -17.62
C ASN A 709 12.43 27.37 -16.45
N LYS A 710 11.53 28.34 -16.26
CA LYS A 710 10.54 28.33 -15.18
C LYS A 710 9.26 27.57 -15.55
N ILE A 711 8.87 27.57 -16.83
CA ILE A 711 7.68 26.86 -17.31
C ILE A 711 8.06 25.41 -17.65
N ILE A 712 7.54 24.47 -16.87
CA ILE A 712 7.77 23.02 -17.04
C ILE A 712 6.60 22.35 -17.80
N VAL A 713 5.47 23.04 -17.90
CA VAL A 713 4.18 22.47 -18.32
C VAL A 713 4.04 22.34 -19.84
N PHE A 714 4.77 23.16 -20.61
CA PHE A 714 4.80 23.10 -22.08
C PHE A 714 6.11 23.68 -22.60
N ASN A 715 6.48 23.32 -23.84
CA ASN A 715 7.63 23.89 -24.51
C ASN A 715 7.33 25.35 -24.89
N MET A 716 8.01 26.28 -24.22
CA MET A 716 7.86 27.70 -24.48
C MET A 716 8.56 28.08 -25.79
N ASP A 717 7.78 28.53 -26.77
CA ASP A 717 8.26 29.02 -28.05
C ASP A 717 8.30 30.56 -28.08
N LYS A 718 9.07 31.13 -29.02
CA LYS A 718 9.20 32.59 -29.14
C LYS A 718 7.87 33.27 -29.49
N LYS A 719 7.01 32.61 -30.25
CA LYS A 719 5.72 33.18 -30.68
C LYS A 719 4.77 33.42 -29.51
N ILE A 720 4.60 32.43 -28.62
CA ILE A 720 3.75 32.56 -27.43
C ILE A 720 4.29 33.66 -26.51
N PHE A 721 5.62 33.71 -26.34
CA PHE A 721 6.25 34.76 -25.53
C PHE A 721 6.05 36.17 -26.08
N GLU A 722 6.25 36.36 -27.39
CA GLU A 722 6.00 37.65 -28.05
C GLU A 722 4.55 38.07 -27.95
N THR A 723 3.62 37.13 -28.12
CA THR A 723 2.18 37.39 -27.98
C THR A 723 1.84 37.84 -26.54
N ALA A 724 2.42 37.20 -25.53
CA ALA A 724 2.25 37.56 -24.13
C ALA A 724 2.81 38.95 -23.81
N ILE A 725 4.04 39.25 -24.25
CA ILE A 725 4.67 40.55 -24.03
C ILE A 725 3.88 41.67 -24.70
N ASN A 726 3.49 41.50 -25.96
CA ASN A 726 2.74 42.52 -26.69
C ASN A 726 1.39 42.80 -26.00
N TYR A 727 0.67 41.75 -25.61
CA TYR A 727 -0.56 41.91 -24.83
C TYR A 727 -0.34 42.68 -23.53
N MET A 728 0.74 42.38 -22.80
CA MET A 728 1.05 43.06 -21.54
C MET A 728 1.46 44.52 -21.71
N ILE A 729 2.11 44.88 -22.82
CA ILE A 729 2.40 46.26 -23.18
C ILE A 729 1.12 46.99 -23.56
N ASP A 730 0.30 46.39 -24.43
CA ASP A 730 -0.96 46.98 -24.91
C ASP A 730 -2.00 47.22 -23.80
N LYS A 731 -1.90 46.47 -22.69
CA LYS A 731 -2.73 46.60 -21.50
C LYS A 731 -2.07 47.38 -20.36
N ASP A 732 -0.93 48.02 -20.62
CA ASP A 732 -0.17 48.79 -19.65
C ASP A 732 0.16 48.01 -18.36
N TYR A 733 0.43 46.71 -18.47
CA TYR A 733 0.95 45.90 -17.36
C TYR A 733 2.47 46.04 -17.22
N ILE A 734 3.18 46.21 -18.34
CA ILE A 734 4.64 46.35 -18.42
C ILE A 734 5.00 47.41 -19.46
N ILE A 735 6.15 48.05 -19.31
CA ILE A 735 6.72 48.95 -20.32
C ILE A 735 8.12 48.53 -20.69
N LEU A 736 8.53 48.90 -21.90
CA LEU A 736 9.92 48.87 -22.30
C LEU A 736 10.55 50.21 -21.88
N ASN A 737 11.47 50.17 -20.93
CA ASN A 737 12.13 51.37 -20.43
C ASN A 737 13.22 51.85 -21.39
N LYS A 738 13.79 53.02 -21.10
CA LYS A 738 14.82 53.67 -21.95
C LYS A 738 16.11 52.85 -22.11
N ASN A 739 16.31 51.81 -21.30
CA ASN A 739 17.47 50.92 -21.34
C ASN A 739 17.16 49.59 -22.06
N ASN A 740 16.04 49.49 -22.80
CA ASN A 740 15.56 48.27 -23.44
C ASN A 740 15.28 47.12 -22.46
N LEU A 741 14.95 47.44 -21.21
CA LEU A 741 14.53 46.45 -20.22
C LEU A 741 13.01 46.53 -20.07
N TYR A 742 12.36 45.37 -20.01
CA TYR A 742 10.97 45.30 -19.61
C TYR A 742 10.87 45.51 -18.11
N GLU A 743 9.99 46.43 -17.69
CA GLU A 743 9.71 46.70 -16.28
C GLU A 743 8.20 46.75 -16.03
N LYS A 744 7.79 46.42 -14.82
CA LYS A 744 6.39 46.46 -14.43
C LYS A 744 5.94 47.90 -14.14
N ILE A 745 4.76 48.27 -14.62
CA ILE A 745 4.11 49.53 -14.23
C ILE A 745 3.46 49.35 -12.85
N TYR A 746 3.75 50.29 -11.94
CA TYR A 746 3.07 50.42 -10.65
C TYR A 746 2.19 51.68 -10.71
N TYR A 747 0.87 51.49 -10.57
CA TYR A 747 -0.11 52.57 -10.45
C TYR A 747 -0.23 53.05 -9.01
#